data_AF-A0A8H4N0D5-F1
#
_entry.id   AF-A0A8H4N0D5-F1
#
_cell.length_a   1.000
_cell.length_b   1.000
_cell.length_c   1.000
_cell.angle_alpha   90.00
_cell.angle_beta   90.00
_cell.angle_gamma   90.00
#
_symmetry.space_group_name_H-M   'P 1'
#
loop_
_entity.id
_entity.type
_entity.pdbx_description
1 polymer ?
#
loop_
_entity_poly.entity_id
_entity_poly.type
_entity_poly.pdbx_seq_one_letter_code
_entity_poly.pdbx_strand_id
1 'polypeptide(L)'
;MLLRHEYLEKREFHIFLSFLELSHSQYWKPAVQLTSDSIIAYIGVSLAMTKATIPLPPEGQDFAELMAVESIDENTFKSISKPCPGPPRIINGTLHISTYGGHIYAQSAWAAAQTVGDGFVIHNTSGYFISAGFSAFPFVYQVLRIRDGKSFLTRSITATQPSSPFPHTICFTALISFKAPEPPSSAQPSYQDASHPPPLAHFADILRATHPRDLPVKKYDDLAAVILDASSGLHRSPSMPGIWWAQLPYASRDARGEPDAGHWTPRPAARRAANVYTVNGNVALSGKSRSVNLSICVHLFASDRETIFAVARQLGVHGRTVTPGAVVSSVSHSVVLHEVGDGVVFPDSVFADGRRKEEERWFCQELWTDRWADGRVVVHGRVYDVDTGAHVATTMQEGILKPDLKDGQKEVEKVENALLTGAVPTKLRTSAKILGVTGYIGGDAFVTINLHHPEYEWTFLVRDAERVVDIQKQYPNTRVVQGSLDSYELIVDEVARADIALNWADADHRNAAEAIKTGMKKRTAPSFLIHTSGAGILTVSDIHNGAFGTESPRLYNDWDGVSEVTSLPDDAESSLIHTAIVYPPCIYGEGRGLGKRRSIQVPEMIRCTLERGKGFQVGQGRNKWRNVHIQDLSVVYLRLVEEATKPDGGGATWGSEGYYFAESGEHYWGDVAQAVANEACKLGIIKSSEIDSLDIENTEAIQPFGRYLWGTNSRHRAIRAKKVLGWELAGFPTLADEISRAVEAEAKRLRLVEPMRFQLQT
;
A
#
# COMPACT_ATOMS: atom_id res chain seq x y z
N MET A 1 -50.17 -7.17 20.54
CA MET A 1 -49.73 -6.25 19.47
C MET A 1 -49.95 -4.79 19.86
N LEU A 2 -49.56 -4.46 21.10
CA LEU A 2 -49.43 -3.15 21.74
C LEU A 2 -48.63 -3.47 23.02
N LEU A 3 -47.66 -2.63 23.38
CA LEU A 3 -46.57 -2.81 24.37
C LEU A 3 -45.21 -3.27 23.78
N ARG A 4 -44.54 -2.36 23.07
CA ARG A 4 -43.07 -2.34 22.94
C ARG A 4 -42.55 -0.92 22.66
N HIS A 5 -42.95 0.02 23.52
CA HIS A 5 -42.37 1.35 23.66
C HIS A 5 -42.10 1.51 25.15
N GLU A 6 -40.83 1.67 25.52
CA GLU A 6 -40.21 1.77 26.86
C GLU A 6 -39.27 0.59 27.15
N TYR A 7 -38.00 0.69 26.70
CA TYR A 7 -36.83 0.23 27.47
C TYR A 7 -35.44 0.60 26.89
N LEU A 8 -35.32 1.50 25.91
CA LEU A 8 -34.03 1.87 25.29
C LEU A 8 -33.78 3.38 25.19
N GLU A 9 -33.92 4.12 26.29
CA GLU A 9 -33.63 5.57 26.27
C GLU A 9 -32.90 6.16 27.49
N LYS A 10 -32.31 5.36 28.39
CA LYS A 10 -31.71 5.92 29.63
C LYS A 10 -30.29 5.50 30.01
N ARG A 11 -29.44 5.05 29.08
CA ARG A 11 -28.02 4.80 29.43
C ARG A 11 -26.91 5.41 28.57
N GLU A 12 -27.22 6.10 27.47
CA GLU A 12 -26.17 6.77 26.68
C GLU A 12 -26.15 8.31 26.80
N PHE A 13 -27.03 8.90 27.61
CA PHE A 13 -27.11 10.36 27.77
C PHE A 13 -26.31 10.92 28.98
N HIS A 14 -25.49 10.11 29.66
CA HIS A 14 -24.73 10.55 30.84
C HIS A 14 -23.20 10.39 30.75
N ILE A 15 -22.66 9.92 29.63
CA ILE A 15 -21.20 9.86 29.42
C ILE A 15 -20.73 10.89 28.39
N PHE A 16 -21.64 11.46 27.58
CA PHE A 16 -21.28 12.42 26.53
C PHE A 16 -21.21 13.89 26.98
N LEU A 17 -21.76 14.22 28.17
CA LEU A 17 -21.77 15.60 28.69
C LEU A 17 -20.60 15.94 29.64
N SER A 18 -19.71 14.99 29.93
CA SER A 18 -18.50 15.26 30.74
C SER A 18 -17.25 15.58 29.92
N PHE A 19 -17.36 15.61 28.58
CA PHE A 19 -16.23 15.89 27.68
C PHE A 19 -16.32 17.24 26.95
N LEU A 20 -17.35 18.06 27.26
CA LEU A 20 -17.65 19.31 26.54
C LEU A 20 -17.44 20.60 27.37
N GLU A 21 -16.62 20.54 28.43
CA GLU A 21 -16.35 21.72 29.29
C GLU A 21 -14.90 22.25 29.29
N LEU A 22 -14.02 21.81 28.39
CA LEU A 22 -12.67 22.38 28.25
C LEU A 22 -12.28 22.65 26.80
N SER A 23 -12.83 23.72 26.22
CA SER A 23 -12.13 24.64 25.30
C SER A 23 -13.10 25.68 24.73
N HIS A 24 -13.37 26.72 25.51
CA HIS A 24 -13.87 27.98 24.96
C HIS A 24 -12.69 28.80 24.42
N SER A 25 -12.57 28.85 23.10
CA SER A 25 -11.93 29.96 22.39
C SER A 25 -12.75 30.21 21.14
N GLN A 26 -13.34 31.40 21.09
CA GLN A 26 -14.31 31.88 20.11
C GLN A 26 -13.81 31.74 18.68
N TYR A 27 -14.58 31.06 17.83
CA TYR A 27 -15.06 31.40 16.48
C TYR A 27 -15.54 30.08 15.85
N TRP A 28 -16.64 30.13 15.10
CA TRP A 28 -17.44 29.02 14.50
C TRP A 28 -18.68 28.56 15.29
N LYS A 29 -19.85 28.89 14.72
CA LYS A 29 -21.22 28.42 15.03
C LYS A 29 -21.70 27.50 13.87
N PRO A 30 -22.76 26.68 14.05
CA PRO A 30 -22.61 25.23 14.16
C PRO A 30 -23.05 24.40 12.95
N ALA A 31 -22.67 23.12 13.07
CA ALA A 31 -22.94 21.95 12.24
C ALA A 31 -24.34 21.79 11.65
N VAL A 32 -24.39 21.26 10.43
CA VAL A 32 -25.53 20.52 9.87
C VAL A 32 -25.48 19.09 10.42
N GLN A 33 -26.57 18.64 11.03
CA GLN A 33 -26.76 17.26 11.50
C GLN A 33 -26.77 16.29 10.30
N LEU A 34 -25.86 15.32 10.29
CA LEU A 34 -25.91 14.17 9.39
C LEU A 34 -26.98 13.19 9.89
N THR A 35 -28.05 12.98 9.12
CA THR A 35 -29.07 11.95 9.38
C THR A 35 -28.65 10.61 8.79
N SER A 36 -29.25 9.51 9.26
CA SER A 36 -29.04 8.13 8.79
C SER A 36 -29.18 7.95 7.27
N ASP A 37 -29.97 8.80 6.60
CA ASP A 37 -30.13 8.77 5.14
C ASP A 37 -28.87 9.25 4.39
N SER A 38 -28.05 10.09 5.02
CA SER A 38 -26.74 10.54 4.50
C SER A 38 -25.72 9.40 4.47
N ILE A 39 -25.83 8.45 5.40
CA ILE A 39 -24.97 7.26 5.50
C ILE A 39 -25.43 6.19 4.50
N ILE A 40 -26.73 6.08 4.23
CA ILE A 40 -27.25 5.21 3.16
C ILE A 40 -26.87 5.76 1.77
N ALA A 41 -26.81 7.09 1.60
CA ALA A 41 -26.21 7.70 0.41
C ALA A 41 -24.70 7.42 0.29
N TYR A 42 -23.97 7.38 1.42
CA TYR A 42 -22.54 7.01 1.47
C TYR A 42 -22.28 5.57 1.01
N ILE A 43 -23.17 4.62 1.33
CA ILE A 43 -23.07 3.22 0.87
C ILE A 43 -23.61 3.05 -0.56
N GLY A 44 -24.68 3.77 -0.93
CA GLY A 44 -25.30 3.70 -2.26
C GLY A 44 -24.42 4.26 -3.39
N VAL A 45 -23.62 5.29 -3.13
CA VAL A 45 -22.67 5.85 -4.10
C VAL A 45 -21.46 4.93 -4.30
N SER A 46 -21.04 4.19 -3.26
CA SER A 46 -19.96 3.19 -3.36
C SER A 46 -20.34 2.03 -4.31
N LEU A 47 -21.61 1.60 -4.31
CA LEU A 47 -22.08 0.61 -5.29
C LEU A 47 -22.33 1.17 -6.70
N ALA A 48 -22.77 2.43 -6.83
CA ALA A 48 -23.03 3.05 -8.14
C ALA A 48 -21.75 3.40 -8.92
N MET A 49 -20.59 3.48 -8.26
CA MET A 49 -19.29 3.76 -8.87
C MET A 49 -18.68 2.56 -9.62
N THR A 50 -19.28 1.37 -9.56
CA THR A 50 -18.86 0.20 -10.37
C THR A 50 -19.10 0.36 -11.89
N LYS A 51 -19.65 1.49 -12.36
CA LYS A 51 -19.92 1.74 -13.78
C LYS A 51 -19.50 3.10 -14.34
N ALA A 52 -18.80 3.94 -13.59
CA ALA A 52 -18.30 5.21 -14.10
C ALA A 52 -16.77 5.16 -14.28
N THR A 53 -16.34 4.66 -15.42
CA THR A 53 -14.97 4.84 -15.92
C THR A 53 -14.64 6.32 -15.98
N ILE A 54 -13.79 6.82 -15.09
CA ILE A 54 -13.02 8.04 -15.33
C ILE A 54 -11.90 7.60 -16.28
N PRO A 55 -11.88 8.00 -17.56
CA PRO A 55 -10.78 7.65 -18.43
C PRO A 55 -9.54 8.38 -17.93
N LEU A 56 -8.54 7.60 -17.49
CA LEU A 56 -7.16 8.08 -17.47
C LEU A 56 -6.78 8.42 -18.91
N PRO A 57 -6.13 9.58 -19.17
CA PRO A 57 -5.54 9.81 -20.48
C PRO A 57 -4.57 8.65 -20.76
N PRO A 58 -4.55 8.11 -22.00
CA PRO A 58 -3.59 7.09 -22.35
C PRO A 58 -2.16 7.61 -22.12
N GLU A 59 -1.19 6.71 -21.94
CA GLU A 59 0.22 7.06 -22.14
C GLU A 59 0.34 7.94 -23.41
N GLY A 60 0.80 9.20 -23.26
CA GLY A 60 1.05 10.07 -24.43
C GLY A 60 0.17 11.32 -24.62
N GLN A 61 -0.29 12.00 -23.56
CA GLN A 61 -0.62 13.42 -23.73
C GLN A 61 0.67 14.23 -23.91
N ASP A 62 0.73 14.98 -25.00
CA ASP A 62 1.83 15.86 -25.36
C ASP A 62 1.99 17.00 -24.33
N PHE A 63 3.23 17.31 -23.92
CA PHE A 63 3.45 18.36 -22.91
C PHE A 63 3.00 19.75 -23.39
N ALA A 64 3.13 20.06 -24.68
CA ALA A 64 2.63 21.31 -25.24
C ALA A 64 1.11 21.40 -25.14
N GLU A 65 0.40 20.30 -25.40
CA GLU A 65 -1.05 20.22 -25.21
C GLU A 65 -1.44 20.41 -23.74
N LEU A 66 -0.70 19.79 -22.81
CA LEU A 66 -0.96 19.91 -21.37
C LEU A 66 -0.83 21.37 -20.89
N MET A 67 0.16 22.10 -21.40
CA MET A 67 0.38 23.50 -21.06
C MET A 67 -0.50 24.48 -21.84
N ALA A 68 -1.19 24.05 -22.89
CA ALA A 68 -1.92 24.92 -23.81
C ALA A 68 -2.94 25.84 -23.11
N VAL A 69 -2.91 27.12 -23.50
CA VAL A 69 -3.83 28.16 -23.03
C VAL A 69 -4.42 28.93 -24.21
N GLU A 70 -5.68 29.34 -24.08
CA GLU A 70 -6.35 30.26 -25.00
C GLU A 70 -6.22 31.70 -24.46
N SER A 71 -5.98 32.67 -25.34
CA SER A 71 -6.01 34.08 -24.99
C SER A 71 -7.46 34.57 -24.93
N ILE A 72 -7.84 35.15 -23.79
CA ILE A 72 -9.11 35.87 -23.63
C ILE A 72 -8.91 37.33 -24.05
N ASP A 73 -7.79 37.92 -23.62
CA ASP A 73 -7.31 39.24 -24.03
C ASP A 73 -5.77 39.29 -24.01
N GLU A 74 -5.19 40.48 -24.19
CA GLU A 74 -3.73 40.70 -24.25
C GLU A 74 -2.93 40.27 -23.01
N ASN A 75 -3.59 40.08 -21.87
CA ASN A 75 -3.00 39.79 -20.57
C ASN A 75 -3.76 38.69 -19.79
N THR A 76 -4.83 38.13 -20.35
CA THR A 76 -5.65 37.10 -19.70
C THR A 76 -5.68 35.84 -20.53
N PHE A 77 -5.39 34.70 -19.90
CA PHE A 77 -5.31 33.39 -20.55
C PHE A 77 -6.15 32.37 -19.80
N LYS A 78 -6.66 31.35 -20.48
CA LYS A 78 -7.45 30.27 -19.87
C LYS A 78 -6.93 28.90 -20.30
N SER A 79 -6.88 27.94 -19.37
CA SER A 79 -6.46 26.58 -19.67
C SER A 79 -7.34 25.95 -20.75
N ILE A 80 -6.72 25.35 -21.77
CA ILE A 80 -7.43 24.53 -22.77
C ILE A 80 -7.55 23.09 -22.24
N SER A 81 -6.43 22.53 -21.80
CA SER A 81 -6.38 21.18 -21.25
C SER A 81 -6.84 21.14 -19.79
N LYS A 82 -7.44 20.00 -19.41
CA LYS A 82 -7.78 19.75 -18.01
C LYS A 82 -6.50 19.72 -17.16
N PRO A 83 -6.50 20.35 -15.97
CA PRO A 83 -5.35 20.28 -15.09
C PRO A 83 -5.03 18.85 -14.66
N CYS A 84 -3.75 18.56 -14.49
CA CYS A 84 -3.31 17.25 -14.00
C CYS A 84 -3.95 16.96 -12.62
N PRO A 85 -4.57 15.77 -12.43
CA PRO A 85 -5.23 15.43 -11.17
C PRO A 85 -4.21 15.28 -10.03
N GLY A 86 -4.64 15.70 -8.84
CA GLY A 86 -3.96 15.51 -7.57
C GLY A 86 -4.83 14.69 -6.59
N PRO A 87 -4.52 14.68 -5.29
CA PRO A 87 -5.24 13.89 -4.30
C PRO A 87 -6.72 14.33 -4.17
N PRO A 88 -7.66 13.41 -3.93
CA PRO A 88 -9.05 13.79 -3.72
C PRO A 88 -9.27 14.49 -2.38
N ARG A 89 -10.32 15.30 -2.32
CA ARG A 89 -10.78 16.04 -1.15
C ARG A 89 -12.29 15.93 -1.04
N ILE A 90 -12.78 15.66 0.17
CA ILE A 90 -14.21 15.72 0.45
C ILE A 90 -14.55 17.13 0.92
N ILE A 91 -15.48 17.78 0.24
CA ILE A 91 -15.97 19.12 0.57
C ILE A 91 -17.50 19.02 0.66
N ASN A 92 -18.07 19.34 1.82
CA ASN A 92 -19.51 19.26 2.08
C ASN A 92 -20.12 17.89 1.70
N GLY A 93 -19.39 16.79 1.95
CA GLY A 93 -19.83 15.43 1.62
C GLY A 93 -19.68 15.03 0.15
N THR A 94 -19.16 15.89 -0.72
CA THR A 94 -18.90 15.60 -2.14
C THR A 94 -17.41 15.39 -2.39
N LEU A 95 -17.06 14.38 -3.17
CA LEU A 95 -15.68 14.08 -3.56
C LEU A 95 -15.24 14.99 -4.72
N HIS A 96 -14.15 15.72 -4.53
CA HIS A 96 -13.51 16.54 -5.56
C HIS A 96 -12.06 16.08 -5.77
N ILE A 97 -11.60 16.00 -7.02
CA ILE A 97 -10.20 15.70 -7.32
C ILE A 97 -9.44 17.02 -7.38
N SER A 98 -8.49 17.23 -6.46
CA SER A 98 -7.67 18.45 -6.47
C SER A 98 -6.74 18.49 -7.69
N THR A 99 -6.09 19.62 -7.92
CA THR A 99 -5.09 19.79 -8.98
C THR A 99 -3.68 19.56 -8.44
N TYR A 100 -2.83 18.93 -9.24
CA TYR A 100 -1.39 18.85 -8.99
C TYR A 100 -0.72 20.25 -9.00
N GLY A 101 0.05 20.57 -7.96
CA GLY A 101 0.70 21.89 -7.79
C GLY A 101 1.62 22.28 -8.94
N GLY A 102 2.44 21.34 -9.43
CA GLY A 102 3.35 21.56 -10.56
C GLY A 102 2.64 21.95 -11.85
N HIS A 103 1.38 21.51 -12.06
CA HIS A 103 0.58 21.92 -13.21
C HIS A 103 0.30 23.43 -13.19
N ILE A 104 -0.29 23.93 -12.09
CA ILE A 104 -0.64 25.35 -11.99
C ILE A 104 0.61 26.23 -11.95
N TYR A 105 1.71 25.75 -11.35
CA TYR A 105 3.00 26.42 -11.33
C TYR A 105 3.59 26.59 -12.74
N ALA A 106 3.71 25.50 -13.50
CA ALA A 106 4.26 25.51 -14.85
C ALA A 106 3.37 26.25 -15.86
N GLN A 107 2.04 26.03 -15.82
CA GLN A 107 1.11 26.68 -16.75
C GLN A 107 1.00 28.19 -16.49
N SER A 108 1.19 28.63 -15.23
CA SER A 108 1.31 30.06 -14.92
C SER A 108 2.53 30.72 -15.55
N ALA A 109 3.69 30.03 -15.51
CA ALA A 109 4.89 30.48 -16.19
C ALA A 109 4.71 30.52 -17.71
N TRP A 110 4.01 29.53 -18.26
CA TRP A 110 3.67 29.47 -19.68
C TRP A 110 2.73 30.61 -20.12
N ALA A 111 1.71 30.93 -19.32
CA ALA A 111 0.81 32.06 -19.57
C ALA A 111 1.57 33.40 -19.56
N ALA A 112 2.46 33.60 -18.60
CA ALA A 112 3.33 34.79 -18.58
C ALA A 112 4.22 34.87 -19.84
N ALA A 113 4.77 33.73 -20.30
CA ALA A 113 5.60 33.65 -21.49
C ALA A 113 4.84 34.05 -22.78
N GLN A 114 3.51 33.93 -22.83
CA GLN A 114 2.71 34.41 -23.97
C GLN A 114 2.69 35.94 -24.09
N THR A 115 3.05 36.67 -23.04
CA THR A 115 3.10 38.16 -23.02
C THR A 115 4.49 38.73 -23.27
N VAL A 116 5.43 37.88 -23.69
CA VAL A 116 6.84 38.19 -23.86
C VAL A 116 7.22 37.92 -25.32
N GLY A 117 7.91 38.90 -25.94
CA GLY A 117 8.39 38.75 -27.32
C GLY A 117 9.55 37.75 -27.43
N ASP A 118 9.86 37.34 -28.66
CA ASP A 118 11.01 36.49 -28.95
C ASP A 118 12.32 37.13 -28.44
N GLY A 119 13.25 36.30 -27.98
CA GLY A 119 14.53 36.72 -27.43
C GLY A 119 14.58 36.80 -25.90
N PHE A 120 13.53 36.42 -25.18
CA PHE A 120 13.53 36.38 -23.71
C PHE A 120 13.09 35.01 -23.20
N VAL A 121 13.82 34.49 -22.21
CA VAL A 121 13.56 33.17 -21.61
C VAL A 121 13.41 33.25 -20.10
N ILE A 122 12.58 32.38 -19.53
CA ILE A 122 12.36 32.30 -18.09
C ILE A 122 13.70 31.99 -17.40
N HIS A 123 14.01 32.71 -16.32
CA HIS A 123 15.19 32.40 -15.50
C HIS A 123 14.88 32.32 -14.00
N ASN A 124 13.72 32.81 -13.57
CA ASN A 124 13.27 32.74 -12.19
C ASN A 124 11.74 32.72 -12.15
N THR A 125 11.19 31.80 -11.37
CA THR A 125 9.77 31.75 -11.03
C THR A 125 9.65 31.57 -9.52
N SER A 126 8.87 32.41 -8.85
CA SER A 126 8.58 32.30 -7.41
C SER A 126 7.10 32.53 -7.15
N GLY A 127 6.42 31.64 -6.43
CA GLY A 127 4.98 31.79 -6.19
C GLY A 127 4.44 31.10 -4.95
N TYR A 128 3.18 31.40 -4.63
CA TYR A 128 2.45 30.93 -3.46
C TYR A 128 1.17 30.19 -3.86
N PHE A 129 0.94 29.03 -3.26
CA PHE A 129 -0.31 28.28 -3.34
C PHE A 129 -1.27 28.82 -2.28
N ILE A 130 -2.38 29.41 -2.73
CA ILE A 130 -3.31 30.15 -1.88
C ILE A 130 -4.54 29.30 -1.53
N SER A 131 -5.06 28.55 -2.50
CA SER A 131 -6.25 27.72 -2.32
C SER A 131 -6.18 26.50 -3.22
N ALA A 132 -6.80 25.40 -2.79
CA ALA A 132 -6.85 24.18 -3.57
C ALA A 132 -7.59 24.42 -4.88
N GLY A 133 -6.93 24.09 -6.00
CA GLY A 133 -7.60 23.98 -7.28
C GLY A 133 -8.21 22.59 -7.48
N PHE A 134 -9.15 22.48 -8.41
CA PHE A 134 -9.80 21.21 -8.77
C PHE A 134 -9.59 20.90 -10.25
N SER A 135 -9.26 19.64 -10.57
CA SER A 135 -8.98 19.19 -11.94
C SER A 135 -10.20 19.20 -12.86
N ALA A 136 -11.41 19.32 -12.30
CA ALA A 136 -12.65 19.42 -13.05
C ALA A 136 -12.87 20.77 -13.74
N PHE A 137 -12.16 21.83 -13.31
CA PHE A 137 -12.36 23.20 -13.82
C PHE A 137 -11.07 23.73 -14.48
N PRO A 138 -11.17 24.54 -15.55
CA PRO A 138 -10.01 25.22 -16.12
C PRO A 138 -9.56 26.37 -15.22
N PHE A 139 -8.27 26.73 -15.27
CA PHE A 139 -7.77 27.95 -14.64
C PHE A 139 -7.88 29.14 -15.58
N VAL A 140 -8.03 30.33 -15.00
CA VAL A 140 -7.84 31.61 -15.66
C VAL A 140 -6.63 32.31 -15.06
N TYR A 141 -5.69 32.71 -15.91
CA TYR A 141 -4.42 33.34 -15.58
C TYR A 141 -4.46 34.81 -15.99
N GLN A 142 -4.43 35.70 -15.00
CA GLN A 142 -4.25 37.13 -15.22
C GLN A 142 -2.77 37.47 -15.13
N VAL A 143 -2.20 38.01 -16.20
CA VAL A 143 -0.82 38.49 -16.28
C VAL A 143 -0.80 40.00 -16.05
N LEU A 144 0.03 40.46 -15.11
CA LEU A 144 0.41 41.86 -14.97
C LEU A 144 1.84 42.05 -15.46
N ARG A 145 2.03 42.94 -16.45
CA ARG A 145 3.36 43.32 -16.95
C ARG A 145 3.98 44.35 -16.01
N ILE A 146 4.81 43.88 -15.06
CA ILE A 146 5.45 44.76 -14.07
C ILE A 146 6.51 45.65 -14.71
N ARG A 147 7.35 45.06 -15.58
CA ARG A 147 8.46 45.77 -16.21
C ARG A 147 8.86 45.12 -17.53
N ASP A 148 9.11 45.94 -18.53
CA ASP A 148 9.78 45.58 -19.78
C ASP A 148 11.09 46.35 -19.90
N GLY A 149 12.19 45.74 -19.47
CA GLY A 149 13.54 46.28 -19.62
C GLY A 149 14.28 45.71 -20.83
N LYS A 150 15.44 46.30 -21.14
CA LYS A 150 16.31 45.84 -22.24
C LYS A 150 16.82 44.41 -22.05
N SER A 151 17.14 44.01 -20.82
CA SER A 151 17.75 42.71 -20.50
C SER A 151 16.85 41.80 -19.66
N PHE A 152 15.90 42.37 -18.92
CA PHE A 152 15.00 41.64 -18.04
C PHE A 152 13.57 42.12 -18.19
N LEU A 153 12.63 41.17 -18.18
CA LEU A 153 11.20 41.42 -18.11
C LEU A 153 10.64 40.76 -16.86
N THR A 154 9.63 41.37 -16.25
CA THR A 154 8.98 40.83 -15.05
C THR A 154 7.48 40.80 -15.23
N ARG A 155 6.88 39.67 -14.87
CA ARG A 155 5.44 39.42 -14.88
C ARG A 155 4.98 39.01 -13.49
N SER A 156 3.81 39.46 -13.08
CA SER A 156 3.04 38.86 -11.98
C SER A 156 1.88 38.07 -12.57
N ILE A 157 1.56 36.95 -11.96
CA ILE A 157 0.44 36.09 -12.34
C ILE A 157 -0.52 35.95 -11.17
N THR A 158 -1.81 35.91 -11.50
CA THR A 158 -2.86 35.46 -10.59
C THR A 158 -3.66 34.39 -11.30
N ALA A 159 -3.59 33.16 -10.80
CA ALA A 159 -4.35 32.02 -11.31
C ALA A 159 -5.61 31.82 -10.45
N THR A 160 -6.76 31.82 -11.11
CA THR A 160 -8.07 31.70 -10.47
C THR A 160 -8.86 30.52 -11.01
N GLN A 161 -9.75 29.97 -10.18
CA GLN A 161 -10.78 29.03 -10.60
C GLN A 161 -12.16 29.46 -10.08
N PRO A 162 -13.23 29.12 -10.80
CA PRO A 162 -14.56 29.11 -10.21
C PRO A 162 -14.63 27.96 -9.21
N SER A 163 -14.91 28.24 -7.93
CA SER A 163 -15.06 27.19 -6.92
C SER A 163 -16.29 27.47 -6.08
N SER A 164 -17.37 26.68 -6.21
CA SER A 164 -18.55 26.85 -5.34
C SER A 164 -18.13 26.87 -3.85
N PRO A 165 -18.53 27.88 -3.05
CA PRO A 165 -19.54 28.92 -3.31
C PRO A 165 -19.00 30.26 -3.89
N PHE A 166 -17.71 30.37 -4.20
CA PHE A 166 -17.05 31.59 -4.68
C PHE A 166 -16.73 31.56 -6.19
N PRO A 167 -17.26 32.49 -7.01
CA PRO A 167 -17.07 32.47 -8.46
C PRO A 167 -15.63 32.79 -8.91
N HIS A 168 -14.76 33.28 -8.02
CA HIS A 168 -13.38 33.66 -8.32
C HIS A 168 -12.43 33.40 -7.13
N THR A 169 -12.00 32.15 -6.97
CA THR A 169 -11.00 31.80 -5.95
C THR A 169 -9.60 31.91 -6.53
N ILE A 170 -8.74 32.68 -5.86
CA ILE A 170 -7.32 32.73 -6.18
C ILE A 170 -6.67 31.45 -5.69
N CYS A 171 -6.20 30.62 -6.61
CA CYS A 171 -5.55 29.36 -6.29
C CYS A 171 -4.04 29.53 -6.16
N PHE A 172 -3.43 30.39 -6.99
CA PHE A 172 -1.98 30.58 -7.04
C PHE A 172 -1.60 31.99 -7.53
N THR A 173 -0.50 32.52 -7.02
CA THR A 173 0.11 33.76 -7.50
C THR A 173 1.61 33.61 -7.59
N ALA A 174 2.25 34.28 -8.55
CA ALA A 174 3.69 34.19 -8.76
C ALA A 174 4.27 35.43 -9.43
N LEU A 175 5.57 35.63 -9.21
CA LEU A 175 6.43 36.51 -9.98
C LEU A 175 7.30 35.65 -10.89
N ILE A 176 7.30 35.98 -12.19
CA ILE A 176 8.08 35.30 -13.22
C ILE A 176 8.97 36.33 -13.89
N SER A 177 10.26 36.03 -13.95
CA SER A 177 11.28 36.89 -14.54
C SER A 177 11.91 36.23 -15.76
N PHE A 178 12.09 37.03 -16.81
CA PHE A 178 12.65 36.63 -18.08
C PHE A 178 13.95 37.38 -18.34
N LYS A 179 14.93 36.71 -18.94
CA LYS A 179 16.25 37.26 -19.28
C LYS A 179 16.48 37.11 -20.78
N ALA A 180 17.06 38.14 -21.40
CA ALA A 180 17.58 38.03 -22.77
C ALA A 180 18.89 37.21 -22.79
N PRO A 181 19.10 36.30 -23.77
CA PRO A 181 20.38 35.61 -23.92
C PRO A 181 21.56 36.58 -23.99
N GLU A 182 22.67 36.21 -23.38
CA GLU A 182 23.90 36.99 -23.52
C GLU A 182 24.46 36.78 -24.93
N PRO A 183 24.88 37.84 -25.64
CA PRO A 183 25.53 37.68 -26.92
C PRO A 183 26.84 36.90 -26.74
N PRO A 184 27.25 36.05 -27.70
CA PRO A 184 28.47 35.23 -27.57
C PRO A 184 29.72 36.05 -27.24
N SER A 185 29.79 37.29 -27.72
CA SER A 185 30.89 38.22 -27.48
C SER A 185 31.00 38.71 -26.03
N SER A 186 29.94 38.57 -25.21
CA SER A 186 29.93 38.96 -23.80
C SER A 186 29.68 37.79 -22.85
N ALA A 187 29.61 36.56 -23.37
CA ALA A 187 29.35 35.37 -22.59
C ALA A 187 30.40 35.24 -21.47
N GLN A 188 29.95 35.29 -20.22
CA GLN A 188 30.81 35.07 -19.07
C GLN A 188 31.01 33.56 -18.84
N PRO A 189 32.15 33.14 -18.27
CA PRO A 189 32.34 31.76 -17.87
C PRO A 189 31.33 31.36 -16.78
N SER A 190 30.78 30.15 -16.86
CA SER A 190 30.00 29.55 -15.78
C SER A 190 30.94 28.95 -14.73
N TYR A 191 30.55 29.03 -13.46
CA TYR A 191 31.24 28.39 -12.35
C TYR A 191 30.28 27.42 -11.65
N GLN A 192 30.70 26.17 -11.51
CA GLN A 192 30.04 25.18 -10.68
C GLN A 192 31.04 24.68 -9.63
N ASP A 193 30.60 24.66 -8.37
CA ASP A 193 31.42 24.19 -7.27
C ASP A 193 31.66 22.67 -7.38
N ALA A 194 32.87 22.30 -7.78
CA ALA A 194 33.29 20.91 -7.90
C ALA A 194 33.37 20.17 -6.54
N SER A 195 33.41 20.90 -5.42
CA SER A 195 33.41 20.30 -4.08
C SER A 195 32.05 19.74 -3.66
N HIS A 196 30.99 20.14 -4.38
CA HIS A 196 29.66 19.55 -4.27
C HIS A 196 29.37 18.74 -5.54
N PRO A 197 29.83 17.49 -5.61
CA PRO A 197 29.67 16.71 -6.83
C PRO A 197 28.17 16.54 -7.13
N PRO A 198 27.77 16.50 -8.42
CA PRO A 198 26.39 16.25 -8.79
C PRO A 198 25.86 14.98 -8.10
N PRO A 199 24.54 14.83 -7.94
CA PRO A 199 23.89 13.62 -7.44
C PRO A 199 24.37 12.42 -8.24
N LEU A 200 24.70 12.63 -9.53
CA LEU A 200 25.34 11.66 -10.41
C LEU A 200 26.61 11.04 -9.86
N ALA A 201 27.29 11.60 -8.85
CA ALA A 201 28.43 10.94 -8.20
C ALA A 201 27.98 9.93 -7.13
N HIS A 202 26.93 10.26 -6.37
CA HIS A 202 26.35 9.37 -5.35
C HIS A 202 25.46 8.29 -5.98
N PHE A 203 24.79 8.61 -7.08
CA PHE A 203 23.90 7.73 -7.83
C PHE A 203 24.50 7.26 -9.17
N ALA A 204 25.80 7.50 -9.38
CA ALA A 204 26.52 7.21 -10.64
C ALA A 204 26.31 5.77 -11.09
N ASP A 205 26.46 4.86 -10.14
CA ASP A 205 26.45 3.44 -10.43
C ASP A 205 25.06 2.96 -10.80
N ILE A 206 24.01 3.58 -10.26
CA ILE A 206 22.62 3.26 -10.60
C ILE A 206 22.35 3.70 -12.04
N LEU A 207 22.71 4.93 -12.38
CA LEU A 207 22.49 5.49 -13.72
C LEU A 207 23.38 4.83 -14.79
N ARG A 208 24.54 4.28 -14.39
CA ARG A 208 25.41 3.47 -15.27
C ARG A 208 24.94 2.03 -15.41
N ALA A 209 24.43 1.42 -14.34
CA ALA A 209 24.05 0.01 -14.33
C ALA A 209 22.65 -0.22 -14.91
N THR A 210 21.76 0.77 -14.84
CA THR A 210 20.37 0.66 -15.30
C THR A 210 19.98 1.94 -16.03
N HIS A 211 19.57 1.81 -17.28
CA HIS A 211 19.02 2.95 -18.03
C HIS A 211 17.81 3.51 -17.26
N PRO A 212 17.59 4.86 -17.19
CA PRO A 212 16.49 5.42 -16.43
C PRO A 212 15.13 4.76 -16.72
N ARG A 213 14.84 4.42 -17.98
CA ARG A 213 13.59 3.72 -18.35
C ARG A 213 13.46 2.29 -17.82
N ASP A 214 14.58 1.64 -17.54
CA ASP A 214 14.66 0.27 -17.04
C ASP A 214 14.73 0.22 -15.51
N LEU A 215 14.77 1.40 -14.85
CA LEU A 215 14.66 1.47 -13.40
C LEU A 215 13.35 0.79 -12.98
N PRO A 216 13.40 -0.06 -11.94
CA PRO A 216 12.19 -0.70 -11.44
C PRO A 216 11.23 0.42 -11.04
N VAL A 217 10.15 0.55 -11.82
CA VAL A 217 9.03 1.40 -11.48
C VAL A 217 8.43 0.77 -10.23
N LYS A 218 8.88 1.24 -9.07
CA LYS A 218 8.22 0.94 -7.82
C LYS A 218 6.74 1.28 -8.03
N LYS A 219 5.83 0.41 -7.57
CA LYS A 219 4.46 0.86 -7.27
C LYS A 219 4.64 2.01 -6.29
N TYR A 220 4.64 3.25 -6.77
CA TYR A 220 4.79 4.39 -5.89
C TYR A 220 3.44 4.63 -5.25
N ASP A 221 3.45 4.63 -3.91
CA ASP A 221 2.38 5.08 -3.01
C ASP A 221 2.17 6.60 -3.13
N ASP A 222 1.96 7.05 -4.35
CA ASP A 222 1.40 8.34 -4.67
C ASP A 222 -0.10 8.25 -4.35
N LEU A 223 -0.64 9.16 -3.53
CA LEU A 223 -2.07 9.15 -3.18
C LEU A 223 -2.97 9.25 -4.43
N ALA A 224 -2.54 9.92 -5.49
CA ALA A 224 -3.19 9.91 -6.80
C ALA A 224 -3.02 8.57 -7.54
N ALA A 225 -1.87 7.91 -7.48
CA ALA A 225 -1.66 6.57 -8.07
C ALA A 225 -2.45 5.47 -7.33
N VAL A 226 -2.42 5.47 -6.00
CA VAL A 226 -3.19 4.56 -5.13
C VAL A 226 -4.69 4.70 -5.35
N ILE A 227 -5.18 5.91 -5.66
CA ILE A 227 -6.61 6.18 -5.83
C ILE A 227 -7.06 5.95 -7.29
N LEU A 228 -6.17 6.11 -8.27
CA LEU A 228 -6.44 5.74 -9.66
C LEU A 228 -6.39 4.21 -9.86
N ASP A 229 -5.54 3.50 -9.12
CA ASP A 229 -5.37 2.04 -9.18
C ASP A 229 -6.54 1.27 -8.54
N ALA A 230 -7.21 1.85 -7.52
CA ALA A 230 -8.40 1.27 -6.89
C ALA A 230 -9.61 1.12 -7.84
N SER A 231 -9.57 1.71 -9.05
CA SER A 231 -10.71 1.77 -9.97
C SER A 231 -10.50 1.07 -11.33
N SER A 232 -9.29 0.67 -11.71
CA SER A 232 -9.00 0.36 -13.12
C SER A 232 -8.30 -0.95 -13.44
N GLY A 233 -7.68 -1.65 -12.48
CA GLY A 233 -7.10 -2.99 -12.73
C GLY A 233 -6.09 -3.07 -13.89
N LEU A 234 -5.49 -1.94 -14.29
CA LEU A 234 -4.57 -1.85 -15.42
C LEU A 234 -3.14 -1.58 -14.94
N HIS A 235 -2.23 -2.49 -15.30
CA HIS A 235 -0.80 -2.35 -15.12
C HIS A 235 -0.18 -1.40 -16.18
N ARG A 236 0.82 -0.60 -15.74
CA ARG A 236 1.67 0.39 -16.45
C ARG A 236 1.05 1.80 -16.46
N SER A 237 1.68 2.86 -15.95
CA SER A 237 2.98 3.43 -16.34
C SER A 237 3.54 4.46 -15.33
N PRO A 238 4.87 4.63 -15.20
CA PRO A 238 5.55 5.69 -14.43
C PRO A 238 5.36 7.14 -14.97
N SER A 239 4.45 7.41 -15.90
CA SER A 239 4.32 8.72 -16.55
C SER A 239 3.15 9.54 -16.02
N MET A 240 3.43 10.71 -15.45
CA MET A 240 2.42 11.79 -15.39
C MET A 240 2.13 12.28 -16.80
N PRO A 241 0.96 12.90 -17.08
CA PRO A 241 0.74 13.59 -18.35
C PRO A 241 1.93 14.51 -18.68
N GLY A 242 2.50 14.36 -19.88
CA GLY A 242 3.58 15.19 -20.39
C GLY A 242 5.02 14.92 -19.90
N ILE A 243 5.26 14.07 -18.88
CA ILE A 243 6.63 13.70 -18.46
C ILE A 243 6.77 12.21 -18.12
N TRP A 244 7.97 11.67 -18.32
CA TRP A 244 8.41 10.43 -17.69
C TRP A 244 9.21 10.78 -16.44
N TRP A 245 8.95 10.12 -15.31
CA TRP A 245 9.59 10.43 -14.03
C TRP A 245 9.81 9.16 -13.19
N ALA A 246 10.93 9.08 -12.48
CA ALA A 246 11.17 8.06 -11.46
C ALA A 246 12.08 8.57 -10.33
N GLN A 247 11.89 8.04 -9.13
CA GLN A 247 12.83 8.27 -8.03
C GLN A 247 13.90 7.18 -8.02
N LEU A 248 15.17 7.57 -7.92
CA LEU A 248 16.28 6.64 -7.80
C LEU A 248 16.23 5.93 -6.44
N PRO A 249 16.48 4.61 -6.39
CA PRO A 249 16.63 3.92 -5.12
C PRO A 249 17.84 4.47 -4.35
N TYR A 250 17.70 4.63 -3.04
CA TYR A 250 18.84 4.95 -2.19
C TYR A 250 19.80 3.76 -2.17
N ALA A 251 21.01 3.95 -2.70
CA ALA A 251 22.14 3.09 -2.41
C ALA A 251 23.10 3.89 -1.51
N SER A 252 23.16 3.59 -0.22
CA SER A 252 24.41 3.85 0.50
C SER A 252 25.42 2.78 0.06
N ARG A 253 26.70 3.13 -0.09
CA ARG A 253 27.78 2.14 -0.16
C ARG A 253 28.46 2.10 1.19
N ASP A 254 28.88 0.92 1.64
CA ASP A 254 29.64 0.78 2.88
C ASP A 254 31.07 1.36 2.73
N ALA A 255 31.88 1.33 3.80
CA ALA A 255 33.26 1.83 3.78
C ALA A 255 34.20 1.07 2.81
N ARG A 256 33.72 -0.01 2.17
CA ARG A 256 34.44 -0.81 1.17
C ARG A 256 33.93 -0.54 -0.25
N GLY A 257 32.93 0.33 -0.39
CA GLY A 257 32.36 0.68 -1.67
C GLY A 257 31.41 -0.39 -2.21
N GLU A 258 30.75 -1.21 -1.39
CA GLU A 258 29.70 -2.14 -1.83
C GLU A 258 28.29 -1.59 -1.52
N PRO A 259 27.25 -1.82 -2.36
CA PRO A 259 25.89 -1.36 -2.10
C PRO A 259 25.35 -1.92 -0.78
N ASP A 260 25.15 -1.04 0.20
CA ASP A 260 24.67 -1.34 1.53
C ASP A 260 23.13 -1.35 1.50
N ALA A 261 22.54 -2.54 1.48
CA ALA A 261 21.09 -2.72 1.57
C ALA A 261 20.52 -2.39 2.97
N GLY A 262 21.38 -2.03 3.94
CA GLY A 262 21.04 -2.03 5.37
C GLY A 262 21.11 -0.69 6.11
N HIS A 263 21.77 0.35 5.60
CA HIS A 263 21.97 1.57 6.39
C HIS A 263 21.29 2.83 5.83
N TRP A 264 20.17 3.18 6.45
CA TRP A 264 19.74 4.58 6.56
C TRP A 264 20.84 5.36 7.28
N THR A 265 21.44 6.33 6.62
CA THR A 265 22.42 7.20 7.27
C THR A 265 21.79 7.84 8.51
N PRO A 266 22.49 7.84 9.66
CA PRO A 266 21.92 8.23 10.95
C PRO A 266 21.52 9.71 11.00
N ARG A 267 22.06 10.60 10.15
CA ARG A 267 21.70 12.03 10.19
C ARG A 267 20.67 12.39 9.10
N PRO A 268 19.48 12.92 9.45
CA PRO A 268 18.52 13.44 8.47
C PRO A 268 19.15 14.46 7.50
N ALA A 269 20.05 15.31 8.00
CA ALA A 269 20.75 16.34 7.21
C ALA A 269 21.64 15.79 6.07
N ALA A 270 22.05 14.52 6.14
CA ALA A 270 22.87 13.87 5.11
C ALA A 270 22.02 13.11 4.06
N ARG A 271 20.70 13.00 4.24
CA ARG A 271 19.84 12.27 3.31
C ARG A 271 19.57 13.12 2.07
N ARG A 272 19.66 12.50 0.89
CA ARG A 272 19.40 13.11 -0.42
C ARG A 272 18.51 12.21 -1.26
N ALA A 273 17.35 12.69 -1.69
CA ALA A 273 16.54 11.95 -2.65
C ALA A 273 16.90 12.42 -4.06
N ALA A 274 16.93 11.51 -5.03
CA ALA A 274 17.20 11.86 -6.43
C ALA A 274 16.06 11.36 -7.31
N ASN A 275 15.55 12.23 -8.16
CA ASN A 275 14.42 11.97 -9.04
C ASN A 275 14.84 12.25 -10.48
N VAL A 276 14.87 11.22 -11.33
CA VAL A 276 15.16 11.35 -12.76
C VAL A 276 13.90 11.58 -13.56
N TYR A 277 13.98 12.41 -14.58
CA TYR A 277 12.86 12.70 -15.46
C TYR A 277 13.29 13.10 -16.86
N THR A 278 12.38 12.89 -17.81
CA THR A 278 12.47 13.38 -19.18
C THR A 278 11.08 13.78 -19.69
N VAL A 279 11.01 14.51 -20.79
CA VAL A 279 9.73 14.93 -21.38
C VAL A 279 9.04 13.77 -22.10
N ASN A 280 7.72 13.73 -22.01
CA ASN A 280 6.89 12.85 -22.82
C ASN A 280 6.06 13.71 -23.79
N GLY A 281 6.34 13.63 -25.09
CA GLY A 281 5.74 14.48 -26.13
C GLY A 281 6.64 15.63 -26.59
N ASN A 282 6.07 16.56 -27.35
CA ASN A 282 6.78 17.66 -28.02
C ASN A 282 6.89 18.90 -27.12
N VAL A 283 7.99 19.63 -27.32
CA VAL A 283 8.22 20.98 -26.76
C VAL A 283 8.67 22.00 -27.79
N ALA A 284 8.88 21.58 -29.05
CA ALA A 284 9.19 22.49 -30.15
C ALA A 284 7.95 23.25 -30.62
N LEU A 285 8.11 24.57 -30.73
CA LEU A 285 7.12 25.51 -31.23
C LEU A 285 7.77 26.46 -32.24
N SER A 286 6.93 27.14 -33.03
CA SER A 286 7.40 28.24 -33.87
C SER A 286 8.00 29.36 -32.98
N GLY A 287 9.30 29.59 -33.10
CA GLY A 287 10.07 30.57 -32.32
C GLY A 287 11.02 29.91 -31.30
N LYS A 288 12.32 30.26 -31.38
CA LYS A 288 13.37 29.63 -30.54
C LYS A 288 13.10 29.87 -29.03
N SER A 289 12.76 31.09 -28.63
CA SER A 289 12.51 31.41 -27.22
C SER A 289 11.24 30.78 -26.67
N ARG A 290 10.19 30.60 -27.48
CA ARG A 290 8.96 29.91 -27.06
C ARG A 290 9.22 28.43 -26.76
N SER A 291 9.98 27.75 -27.61
CA SER A 291 10.38 26.35 -27.40
C SER A 291 11.24 26.17 -26.14
N VAL A 292 12.18 27.10 -25.90
CA VAL A 292 12.98 27.12 -24.67
C VAL A 292 12.10 27.35 -23.44
N ASN A 293 11.17 28.30 -23.48
CA ASN A 293 10.26 28.55 -22.37
C ASN A 293 9.35 27.35 -22.07
N LEU A 294 8.88 26.64 -23.10
CA LEU A 294 8.10 25.42 -22.90
C LEU A 294 8.94 24.29 -22.30
N SER A 295 10.21 24.14 -22.71
CA SER A 295 11.15 23.21 -22.08
C SER A 295 11.41 23.57 -20.61
N ILE A 296 11.54 24.86 -20.29
CA ILE A 296 11.66 25.32 -18.90
C ILE A 296 10.39 24.97 -18.11
N CYS A 297 9.20 25.07 -18.69
CA CYS A 297 7.97 24.62 -18.04
C CYS A 297 7.99 23.12 -17.68
N VAL A 298 8.69 22.26 -18.44
CA VAL A 298 8.90 20.85 -18.05
C VAL A 298 9.67 20.74 -16.73
N HIS A 299 10.75 21.52 -16.58
CA HIS A 299 11.52 21.57 -15.33
C HIS A 299 10.68 22.10 -14.16
N LEU A 300 9.90 23.17 -14.38
CA LEU A 300 9.00 23.74 -13.37
C LEU A 300 7.89 22.74 -12.97
N PHE A 301 7.38 21.97 -13.93
CA PHE A 301 6.38 20.93 -13.67
C PHE A 301 7.00 19.80 -12.85
N ALA A 302 8.15 19.28 -13.28
CA ALA A 302 8.84 18.20 -12.57
C ALA A 302 9.34 18.61 -11.17
N SER A 303 9.69 19.89 -10.96
CA SER A 303 10.30 20.34 -9.72
C SER A 303 9.41 20.28 -8.48
N ASP A 304 8.09 20.25 -8.66
CA ASP A 304 7.09 20.10 -7.58
C ASP A 304 6.75 18.63 -7.30
N ARG A 305 7.24 17.68 -8.11
CA ARG A 305 6.85 16.27 -8.02
C ARG A 305 7.54 15.58 -6.84
N GLU A 306 6.73 14.98 -5.96
CA GLU A 306 7.17 14.15 -4.82
C GLU A 306 8.08 14.87 -3.81
N THR A 307 8.17 16.19 -3.84
CA THR A 307 9.13 16.97 -3.04
C THR A 307 8.94 16.81 -1.53
N ILE A 308 7.77 17.20 -1.01
CA ILE A 308 7.44 17.16 0.41
C ILE A 308 7.38 15.71 0.91
N PHE A 309 6.90 14.78 0.07
CA PHE A 309 6.85 13.35 0.39
C PHE A 309 8.25 12.71 0.44
N ALA A 310 9.16 13.07 -0.46
CA ALA A 310 10.55 12.63 -0.41
C ALA A 310 11.21 13.08 0.90
N VAL A 311 10.98 14.32 1.32
CA VAL A 311 11.48 14.83 2.59
C VAL A 311 10.79 14.17 3.80
N ALA A 312 9.50 13.85 3.74
CA ALA A 312 8.83 13.08 4.79
C ALA A 312 9.47 11.69 5.00
N ARG A 313 9.95 11.06 3.92
CA ARG A 313 10.76 9.81 4.00
C ARG A 313 12.13 10.09 4.63
N GLN A 314 12.81 11.16 4.24
CA GLN A 314 14.07 11.57 4.87
C GLN A 314 13.94 11.81 6.37
N LEU A 315 12.79 12.34 6.81
CA LEU A 315 12.48 12.59 8.21
C LEU A 315 11.92 11.35 8.95
N GLY A 316 11.68 10.24 8.25
CA GLY A 316 11.16 8.99 8.84
C GLY A 316 9.69 9.04 9.25
N VAL A 317 8.91 9.99 8.72
CA VAL A 317 7.49 10.22 9.10
C VAL A 317 6.51 9.91 7.96
N HIS A 318 6.98 9.43 6.81
CA HIS A 318 6.16 9.22 5.61
C HIS A 318 4.90 8.36 5.84
N GLY A 319 5.00 7.22 6.55
CA GLY A 319 3.83 6.37 6.85
C GLY A 319 2.74 7.09 7.66
N ARG A 320 3.08 8.20 8.33
CA ARG A 320 2.15 9.06 9.07
C ARG A 320 1.65 10.25 8.27
N THR A 321 2.10 10.42 7.03
CA THR A 321 1.65 11.48 6.12
C THR A 321 0.52 11.06 5.19
N VAL A 322 0.20 9.76 5.16
CA VAL A 322 -0.81 9.14 4.30
C VAL A 322 -2.07 8.72 5.07
N THR A 323 -2.21 9.15 6.33
CA THR A 323 -3.37 8.84 7.15
C THR A 323 -4.41 9.98 7.10
N PRO A 324 -5.68 9.73 7.47
CA PRO A 324 -6.72 10.76 7.46
C PRO A 324 -6.45 11.97 8.38
N GLY A 325 -5.61 11.80 9.41
CA GLY A 325 -5.25 12.86 10.36
C GLY A 325 -4.08 13.74 9.91
N ALA A 326 -3.41 13.40 8.81
CA ALA A 326 -2.25 14.13 8.32
C ALA A 326 -2.64 15.33 7.44
N VAL A 327 -1.81 16.37 7.45
CA VAL A 327 -1.92 17.51 6.54
C VAL A 327 -0.61 17.70 5.80
N VAL A 328 -0.65 17.52 4.49
CA VAL A 328 0.47 17.77 3.58
C VAL A 328 -0.01 18.67 2.43
N SER A 329 0.68 19.79 2.19
CA SER A 329 0.33 20.72 1.13
C SER A 329 1.50 21.64 0.79
N SER A 330 1.62 22.05 -0.46
CA SER A 330 2.55 23.11 -0.87
C SER A 330 2.06 24.49 -0.37
N VAL A 331 3.01 25.35 0.02
CA VAL A 331 2.76 26.75 0.45
C VAL A 331 3.40 27.72 -0.53
N SER A 332 4.70 27.54 -0.82
CA SER A 332 5.43 28.36 -1.80
C SER A 332 6.42 27.52 -2.58
N HIS A 333 6.71 27.91 -3.82
CA HIS A 333 7.72 27.24 -4.65
C HIS A 333 8.48 28.25 -5.52
N SER A 334 9.81 28.08 -5.54
CA SER A 334 10.74 28.95 -6.25
C SER A 334 11.75 28.13 -7.03
N VAL A 335 11.98 28.50 -8.29
CA VAL A 335 12.95 27.86 -9.18
C VAL A 335 13.79 28.92 -9.86
N VAL A 336 15.12 28.76 -9.78
CA VAL A 336 16.12 29.63 -10.41
C VAL A 336 16.92 28.81 -11.41
N LEU A 337 16.98 29.26 -12.66
CA LEU A 337 17.70 28.61 -13.76
C LEU A 337 19.09 29.26 -13.84
N HIS A 338 20.14 28.44 -13.71
CA HIS A 338 21.53 28.89 -13.79
C HIS A 338 22.05 28.85 -15.22
N GLU A 339 21.56 27.89 -16.00
CA GLU A 339 21.76 27.81 -17.43
C GLU A 339 20.44 28.08 -18.15
N VAL A 340 20.49 28.84 -19.24
CA VAL A 340 19.34 29.17 -20.07
C VAL A 340 19.67 28.94 -21.54
N GLY A 341 18.67 28.59 -22.35
CA GLY A 341 18.88 28.21 -23.74
C GLY A 341 19.10 26.70 -23.89
N ASP A 342 20.06 26.29 -24.72
CA ASP A 342 20.21 24.89 -25.14
C ASP A 342 20.49 23.93 -23.95
N GLY A 343 21.06 24.42 -22.84
CA GLY A 343 21.33 23.62 -21.63
C GLY A 343 20.09 23.09 -20.90
N VAL A 344 18.90 23.66 -21.12
CA VAL A 344 17.64 23.31 -20.46
C VAL A 344 16.53 22.89 -21.44
N VAL A 345 16.93 22.58 -22.68
CA VAL A 345 16.01 22.18 -23.75
C VAL A 345 15.99 20.66 -23.88
N PHE A 346 14.79 20.12 -24.09
CA PHE A 346 14.60 18.72 -24.45
C PHE A 346 14.62 18.57 -25.98
N PRO A 347 15.23 17.50 -26.53
CA PRO A 347 15.23 17.22 -27.97
C PRO A 347 13.81 16.92 -28.48
N ASP A 348 13.58 17.18 -29.76
CA ASP A 348 12.30 16.87 -30.41
C ASP A 348 12.08 15.36 -30.49
N SER A 349 10.86 14.91 -30.16
CA SER A 349 10.45 13.54 -30.49
C SER A 349 10.25 13.40 -31.99
N VAL A 350 11.25 12.89 -32.72
CA VAL A 350 11.11 12.62 -34.16
C VAL A 350 10.26 11.35 -34.36
N PHE A 351 9.05 11.53 -34.90
CA PHE A 351 8.21 10.43 -35.37
C PHE A 351 8.54 10.11 -36.83
N ALA A 352 9.27 9.02 -37.08
CA ALA A 352 9.44 8.45 -38.42
C ALA A 352 8.99 6.97 -38.39
N ASP A 353 8.19 6.57 -39.38
CA ASP A 353 7.82 5.16 -39.65
C ASP A 353 7.14 4.39 -38.49
N GLY A 354 6.43 5.09 -37.60
CA GLY A 354 5.70 4.46 -36.50
C GLY A 354 6.59 3.87 -35.40
N ARG A 355 7.87 4.25 -35.35
CA ARG A 355 8.81 3.87 -34.28
C ARG A 355 9.56 5.11 -33.77
N ARG A 356 9.54 5.33 -32.45
CA ARG A 356 10.27 6.42 -31.79
C ARG A 356 11.78 6.19 -31.97
N LYS A 357 12.49 7.11 -32.66
CA LYS A 357 13.97 7.16 -32.67
C LYS A 357 14.38 8.09 -31.52
N GLU A 358 14.88 7.51 -30.44
CA GLU A 358 15.23 8.20 -29.20
C GLU A 358 16.58 8.93 -29.34
N GLU A 359 16.56 10.26 -29.47
CA GLU A 359 17.54 11.09 -28.74
C GLU A 359 16.77 11.61 -27.53
N GLU A 360 16.97 10.99 -26.36
CA GLU A 360 16.35 11.44 -25.11
C GLU A 360 17.37 12.18 -24.27
N ARG A 361 16.93 13.28 -23.66
CA ARG A 361 17.73 14.01 -22.70
C ARG A 361 17.13 13.88 -21.32
N TRP A 362 17.98 13.60 -20.34
CA TRP A 362 17.58 13.25 -18.99
C TRP A 362 18.08 14.27 -17.98
N PHE A 363 17.24 14.55 -16.99
CA PHE A 363 17.58 15.42 -15.87
C PHE A 363 17.32 14.70 -14.56
N CYS A 364 18.09 15.06 -13.54
CA CYS A 364 17.97 14.52 -12.20
C CYS A 364 17.79 15.66 -11.19
N GLN A 365 16.67 15.66 -10.47
CA GLN A 365 16.42 16.55 -9.34
C GLN A 365 16.86 15.87 -8.04
N GLU A 366 17.84 16.43 -7.36
CA GLU A 366 18.18 16.08 -5.99
C GLU A 366 17.40 16.95 -5.01
N LEU A 367 16.97 16.35 -3.90
CA LEU A 367 16.13 16.97 -2.88
C LEU A 367 16.65 16.69 -1.47
N TRP A 368 16.55 17.68 -0.60
CA TRP A 368 16.83 17.54 0.83
C TRP A 368 16.06 18.55 1.68
N THR A 369 16.08 18.34 3.00
CA THR A 369 15.64 19.33 3.96
C THR A 369 16.74 19.60 4.98
N ASP A 370 16.82 20.84 5.43
CA ASP A 370 17.59 21.25 6.60
C ASP A 370 16.67 21.66 7.78
N ARG A 371 15.35 21.80 7.54
CA ARG A 371 14.43 22.33 8.53
C ARG A 371 12.99 21.84 8.36
N TRP A 372 12.46 21.30 9.45
CA TRP A 372 11.04 21.06 9.68
C TRP A 372 10.68 21.59 11.08
N ALA A 373 9.75 22.54 11.15
CA ALA A 373 9.34 23.19 12.39
C ALA A 373 7.95 23.80 12.24
N ASP A 374 7.18 23.86 13.34
CA ASP A 374 5.87 24.53 13.38
C ASP A 374 4.89 24.03 12.30
N GLY A 375 4.94 22.71 12.04
CA GLY A 375 4.13 22.05 11.02
C GLY A 375 4.48 22.44 9.57
N ARG A 376 5.62 23.09 9.34
CA ARG A 376 6.13 23.49 8.02
C ARG A 376 7.51 22.93 7.75
N VAL A 377 7.77 22.59 6.50
CA VAL A 377 9.04 22.03 6.05
C VAL A 377 9.59 22.86 4.89
N VAL A 378 10.91 23.04 4.88
CA VAL A 378 11.63 23.62 3.74
C VAL A 378 12.29 22.49 2.98
N VAL A 379 11.98 22.38 1.70
CA VAL A 379 12.60 21.46 0.75
C VAL A 379 13.53 22.25 -0.15
N HIS A 380 14.78 21.85 -0.19
CA HIS A 380 15.79 22.34 -1.12
C HIS A 380 15.96 21.34 -2.24
N GLY A 381 16.27 21.81 -3.44
CA GLY A 381 16.63 20.93 -4.52
C GLY A 381 17.53 21.55 -5.57
N ARG A 382 18.16 20.67 -6.35
CA ARG A 382 19.05 21.02 -7.45
C ARG A 382 18.78 20.09 -8.61
N VAL A 383 18.70 20.65 -9.81
CA VAL A 383 18.47 19.91 -11.06
C VAL A 383 19.77 19.85 -11.83
N TYR A 384 20.13 18.65 -12.25
CA TYR A 384 21.33 18.39 -13.02
C TYR A 384 20.98 17.73 -14.34
N ASP A 385 21.68 18.12 -15.39
CA ASP A 385 21.72 17.36 -16.64
C ASP A 385 22.48 16.05 -16.40
N VAL A 386 21.90 14.92 -16.81
CA VAL A 386 22.42 13.59 -16.48
C VAL A 386 23.71 13.25 -17.24
N ASP A 387 23.84 13.72 -18.48
CA ASP A 387 24.97 13.36 -19.34
C ASP A 387 26.20 14.22 -19.04
N THR A 388 25.97 15.51 -18.80
CA THR A 388 27.04 16.50 -18.58
C THR A 388 27.35 16.73 -17.11
N GLY A 389 26.41 16.46 -16.21
CA GLY A 389 26.51 16.82 -14.79
C GLY A 389 26.39 18.30 -14.48
N ALA A 390 25.97 19.12 -15.46
CA ALA A 390 25.76 20.55 -15.29
C ALA A 390 24.58 20.82 -14.32
N HIS A 391 24.79 21.69 -13.34
CA HIS A 391 23.75 22.14 -12.41
C HIS A 391 22.91 23.24 -13.05
N VAL A 392 21.79 22.84 -13.65
CA VAL A 392 20.98 23.72 -14.50
C VAL A 392 19.96 24.56 -13.72
N ALA A 393 19.48 24.08 -12.57
CA ALA A 393 18.49 24.83 -11.77
C ALA A 393 18.57 24.53 -10.26
N THR A 394 18.18 25.50 -9.44
CA THR A 394 17.96 25.32 -7.99
C THR A 394 16.50 25.57 -7.65
N THR A 395 15.96 24.73 -6.77
CA THR A 395 14.56 24.75 -6.34
C THR A 395 14.48 24.95 -4.83
N MET A 396 13.53 25.74 -4.35
CA MET A 396 13.18 25.84 -2.94
C MET A 396 11.67 25.76 -2.81
N GLN A 397 11.19 25.00 -1.83
CA GLN A 397 9.77 24.84 -1.59
C GLN A 397 9.47 24.89 -0.09
N GLU A 398 8.47 25.67 0.29
CA GLU A 398 7.86 25.56 1.62
C GLU A 398 6.59 24.73 1.51
N GLY A 399 6.41 23.80 2.43
CA GLY A 399 5.21 22.97 2.54
C GLY A 399 4.70 22.89 3.97
N ILE A 400 3.41 22.61 4.11
CA ILE A 400 2.83 22.09 5.34
C ILE A 400 3.19 20.61 5.41
N LEU A 401 3.78 20.20 6.53
CA LEU A 401 4.07 18.81 6.85
C LEU A 401 3.64 18.57 8.30
N LYS A 402 2.43 18.06 8.46
CA LYS A 402 1.84 17.68 9.75
C LYS A 402 1.47 16.19 9.69
N PRO A 403 2.38 15.29 10.08
CA PRO A 403 2.07 13.88 10.18
C PRO A 403 1.07 13.62 11.32
N ASP A 404 0.32 12.54 11.20
CA ASP A 404 -0.61 12.07 12.22
C ASP A 404 0.14 11.42 13.40
N LEU A 405 0.30 12.18 14.48
CA LEU A 405 1.02 11.76 15.69
C LEU A 405 0.02 11.51 16.82
N LYS A 406 -0.82 10.48 16.68
CA LYS A 406 -1.96 10.10 17.55
C LYS A 406 -1.79 10.30 19.08
N ASP A 407 -0.56 10.18 19.63
CA ASP A 407 -0.23 10.40 21.05
C ASP A 407 0.59 11.68 21.31
N GLY A 408 0.38 12.73 20.51
CA GLY A 408 0.84 14.10 20.67
C GLY A 408 2.28 14.24 21.16
N GLN A 409 2.48 14.30 22.47
CA GLN A 409 3.75 14.63 23.09
C GLN A 409 4.77 13.48 23.10
N LYS A 410 4.35 12.24 23.37
CA LYS A 410 5.28 11.08 23.40
C LYS A 410 5.82 10.72 22.02
N GLU A 411 4.98 10.84 21.00
CA GLU A 411 5.39 10.57 19.63
C GLU A 411 6.25 11.70 19.05
N VAL A 412 5.97 12.95 19.43
CA VAL A 412 6.85 14.08 19.15
C VAL A 412 8.22 13.88 19.80
N GLU A 413 8.29 13.51 21.08
CA GLU A 413 9.56 13.24 21.76
C GLU A 413 10.34 12.09 21.11
N LYS A 414 9.67 11.05 20.61
CA LYS A 414 10.32 9.96 19.86
C LYS A 414 10.91 10.42 18.54
N VAL A 415 10.16 11.23 17.79
CA VAL A 415 10.63 11.81 16.52
C VAL A 415 11.77 12.80 16.77
N GLU A 416 11.66 13.65 17.78
CA GLU A 416 12.71 14.60 18.17
C GLU A 416 13.99 13.88 18.60
N ASN A 417 13.88 12.88 19.47
CA ASN A 417 15.03 12.06 19.88
C ASN A 417 15.66 11.35 18.69
N ALA A 418 14.86 10.86 17.73
CA ALA A 418 15.37 10.25 16.52
C ALA A 418 16.15 11.22 15.62
N LEU A 419 15.63 12.44 15.46
CA LEU A 419 16.26 13.49 14.66
C LEU A 419 17.55 14.00 15.33
N LEU A 420 17.59 14.11 16.65
CA LEU A 420 18.72 14.64 17.43
C LEU A 420 19.87 13.64 17.59
N THR A 421 19.57 12.38 17.89
CA THR A 421 20.59 11.36 18.17
C THR A 421 21.09 10.69 16.90
N GLY A 422 20.39 10.90 15.78
CA GLY A 422 20.58 10.16 14.55
C GLY A 422 20.30 8.66 14.67
N ALA A 423 19.83 8.21 15.83
CA ALA A 423 19.15 6.93 15.91
C ALA A 423 17.84 7.12 15.16
N VAL A 424 17.77 6.67 13.91
CA VAL A 424 16.49 6.13 13.43
C VAL A 424 16.06 5.19 14.55
N PRO A 425 14.86 5.32 15.12
CA PRO A 425 14.44 4.36 16.11
C PRO A 425 14.59 3.02 15.40
N THR A 426 15.52 2.21 15.89
CA THR A 426 15.58 0.78 15.61
C THR A 426 14.26 0.11 16.05
N LYS A 427 13.34 0.88 16.65
CA LYS A 427 11.96 0.59 17.02
C LYS A 427 10.86 1.23 16.15
N LEU A 428 11.16 1.82 14.98
CA LEU A 428 10.10 2.26 14.04
C LEU A 428 9.84 1.25 12.92
N ARG A 429 10.61 0.16 12.87
CA ARG A 429 10.35 -0.98 12.01
C ARG A 429 9.91 -2.14 12.89
N THR A 430 8.71 -2.64 12.66
CA THR A 430 8.27 -3.89 13.28
C THR A 430 8.99 -5.03 12.58
N SER A 431 9.81 -5.76 13.33
CA SER A 431 10.49 -6.95 12.84
C SER A 431 9.68 -8.19 13.19
N ALA A 432 9.35 -8.98 12.16
CA ALA A 432 8.58 -10.21 12.30
C ALA A 432 9.37 -11.41 11.76
N LYS A 433 9.36 -12.51 12.51
CA LYS A 433 9.93 -13.79 12.09
C LYS A 433 8.82 -14.76 11.77
N ILE A 434 8.87 -15.34 10.58
CA ILE A 434 7.86 -16.28 10.10
C ILE A 434 8.44 -17.68 10.01
N LEU A 435 7.75 -18.60 10.68
CA LEU A 435 7.88 -20.04 10.45
C LEU A 435 6.66 -20.49 9.64
N GLY A 436 6.91 -21.10 8.47
CA GLY A 436 5.84 -21.67 7.64
C GLY A 436 5.28 -20.76 6.54
N VAL A 437 6.05 -19.77 6.08
CA VAL A 437 5.65 -18.87 4.95
C VAL A 437 5.35 -19.63 3.64
N THR A 438 5.94 -20.81 3.45
CA THR A 438 5.66 -21.68 2.29
C THR A 438 4.43 -22.59 2.51
N GLY A 439 3.82 -22.53 3.69
CA GLY A 439 2.58 -23.25 4.02
C GLY A 439 1.34 -22.56 3.46
N TYR A 440 0.19 -23.25 3.53
CA TYR A 440 -1.08 -22.75 3.00
C TYR A 440 -1.58 -21.52 3.76
N ILE A 441 -1.64 -21.61 5.09
CA ILE A 441 -2.05 -20.51 5.96
C ILE A 441 -1.00 -19.40 5.94
N GLY A 442 0.26 -19.77 6.23
CA GLY A 442 1.31 -18.78 6.38
C GLY A 442 1.64 -18.00 5.11
N GLY A 443 1.54 -18.63 3.94
CA GLY A 443 1.75 -17.96 2.67
C GLY A 443 0.68 -16.92 2.35
N ASP A 444 -0.59 -17.23 2.60
CA ASP A 444 -1.69 -16.28 2.34
C ASP A 444 -1.75 -15.16 3.39
N ALA A 445 -1.50 -15.50 4.66
CA ALA A 445 -1.41 -14.52 5.75
C ALA A 445 -0.27 -13.54 5.50
N PHE A 446 0.93 -14.02 5.10
CA PHE A 446 2.04 -13.14 4.72
C PHE A 446 1.67 -12.21 3.57
N VAL A 447 1.06 -12.72 2.49
CA VAL A 447 0.62 -11.87 1.37
C VAL A 447 -0.32 -10.77 1.86
N THR A 448 -1.29 -11.13 2.71
CA THR A 448 -2.26 -10.17 3.26
C THR A 448 -1.56 -9.11 4.10
N ILE A 449 -0.67 -9.49 5.00
CA ILE A 449 0.02 -8.55 5.89
C ILE A 449 0.98 -7.68 5.09
N ASN A 450 1.79 -8.24 4.21
CA ASN A 450 2.76 -7.49 3.42
C ASN A 450 2.10 -6.51 2.43
N LEU A 451 0.87 -6.79 1.99
CA LEU A 451 0.09 -5.84 1.17
C LEU A 451 -0.37 -4.62 1.97
N HIS A 452 -0.68 -4.78 3.26
CA HIS A 452 -1.13 -3.69 4.14
C HIS A 452 0.04 -2.98 4.84
N HIS A 453 1.11 -3.73 5.10
CA HIS A 453 2.29 -3.29 5.84
C HIS A 453 3.60 -3.69 5.12
N PRO A 454 3.88 -3.13 3.93
CA PRO A 454 5.14 -3.38 3.22
C PRO A 454 6.37 -2.82 3.94
N GLU A 455 6.18 -1.96 4.95
CA GLU A 455 7.23 -1.39 5.79
C GLU A 455 7.78 -2.36 6.85
N TYR A 456 7.10 -3.48 7.11
CA TYR A 456 7.55 -4.47 8.09
C TYR A 456 8.77 -5.25 7.59
N GLU A 457 9.70 -5.51 8.52
CA GLU A 457 10.87 -6.31 8.22
C GLU A 457 10.59 -7.78 8.48
N TRP A 458 10.73 -8.58 7.43
CA TRP A 458 10.45 -10.00 7.49
C TRP A 458 11.71 -10.82 7.52
N THR A 459 11.71 -11.87 8.34
CA THR A 459 12.62 -13.00 8.12
C THR A 459 11.89 -14.31 8.07
N PHE A 460 12.18 -15.10 7.04
CA PHE A 460 11.54 -16.39 6.82
C PHE A 460 12.49 -17.52 7.13
N LEU A 461 12.02 -18.48 7.93
CA LEU A 461 12.68 -19.78 8.06
C LEU A 461 12.19 -20.70 6.94
N VAL A 462 13.07 -21.07 6.02
CA VAL A 462 12.74 -21.88 4.85
C VAL A 462 13.67 -23.09 4.76
N ARG A 463 13.10 -24.28 4.70
CA ARG A 463 13.88 -25.53 4.66
C ARG A 463 14.56 -25.77 3.32
N ASP A 464 13.91 -25.37 2.24
CA ASP A 464 14.26 -25.69 0.86
C ASP A 464 15.03 -24.55 0.20
N ALA A 465 16.28 -24.81 -0.20
CA ALA A 465 17.18 -23.82 -0.79
C ALA A 465 16.67 -23.26 -2.12
N GLU A 466 15.95 -24.04 -2.93
CA GLU A 466 15.42 -23.57 -4.21
C GLU A 466 14.34 -22.51 -3.98
N ARG A 467 13.47 -22.74 -2.98
CA ARG A 467 12.43 -21.77 -2.58
C ARG A 467 12.99 -20.48 -2.01
N VAL A 468 14.21 -20.49 -1.46
CA VAL A 468 14.86 -19.26 -0.99
C VAL A 468 15.02 -18.27 -2.15
N VAL A 469 15.47 -18.76 -3.31
CA VAL A 469 15.70 -17.93 -4.49
C VAL A 469 14.39 -17.34 -5.01
N ASP A 470 13.33 -18.15 -5.09
CA ASP A 470 12.01 -17.69 -5.55
C ASP A 470 11.44 -16.61 -4.63
N ILE A 471 11.54 -16.80 -3.31
CA ILE A 471 11.07 -15.83 -2.32
C ILE A 471 11.87 -14.53 -2.40
N GLN A 472 13.20 -14.60 -2.48
CA GLN A 472 14.06 -13.42 -2.59
C GLN A 472 13.82 -12.66 -3.89
N LYS A 473 13.55 -13.36 -5.00
CA LYS A 473 13.23 -12.73 -6.29
C LYS A 473 11.93 -11.95 -6.24
N GLN A 474 10.90 -12.49 -5.58
CA GLN A 474 9.58 -11.86 -5.52
C GLN A 474 9.45 -10.83 -4.38
N TYR A 475 10.17 -11.04 -3.29
CA TYR A 475 10.17 -10.20 -2.10
C TYR A 475 11.61 -9.83 -1.71
N PRO A 476 12.29 -8.97 -2.49
CA PRO A 476 13.73 -8.67 -2.32
C PRO A 476 14.07 -7.96 -1.00
N ASN A 477 13.08 -7.36 -0.35
CA ASN A 477 13.23 -6.69 0.94
C ASN A 477 13.07 -7.64 2.14
N THR A 478 13.00 -8.96 1.92
CA THR A 478 12.82 -9.96 2.97
C THR A 478 14.11 -10.74 3.19
N ARG A 479 14.42 -11.04 4.46
CA ARG A 479 15.53 -11.92 4.79
C ARG A 479 15.06 -13.36 4.78
N VAL A 480 15.81 -14.25 4.15
CA VAL A 480 15.51 -15.68 4.19
C VAL A 480 16.65 -16.39 4.90
N VAL A 481 16.30 -17.21 5.87
CA VAL A 481 17.21 -18.02 6.66
C VAL A 481 16.91 -19.47 6.36
N GLN A 482 17.91 -20.19 5.84
CA GLN A 482 17.74 -21.59 5.50
C GLN A 482 17.81 -22.46 6.76
N GLY A 483 16.74 -23.19 7.06
CA GLY A 483 16.64 -24.05 8.24
C GLY A 483 15.32 -24.80 8.36
N SER A 484 15.25 -25.78 9.25
CA SER A 484 14.03 -26.57 9.53
C SER A 484 13.46 -26.25 10.91
N LEU A 485 12.28 -26.81 11.22
CA LEU A 485 11.69 -26.74 12.56
C LEU A 485 12.55 -27.44 13.64
N ASP A 486 13.55 -28.23 13.23
CA ASP A 486 14.53 -28.86 14.11
C ASP A 486 15.78 -28.01 14.35
N SER A 487 15.94 -26.88 13.64
CA SER A 487 17.07 -25.98 13.79
C SER A 487 16.94 -25.13 15.06
N TYR A 488 17.02 -25.78 16.24
CA TYR A 488 16.74 -25.17 17.55
C TYR A 488 17.49 -23.86 17.78
N GLU A 489 18.83 -23.89 17.75
CA GLU A 489 19.65 -22.69 18.01
C GLU A 489 19.39 -21.57 17.00
N LEU A 490 19.15 -21.94 15.74
CA LEU A 490 18.83 -20.98 14.69
C LEU A 490 17.50 -20.27 14.97
N ILE A 491 16.46 -21.01 15.36
CA ILE A 491 15.15 -20.45 15.72
C ILE A 491 15.29 -19.56 16.95
N VAL A 492 16.02 -20.02 17.98
CA VAL A 492 16.29 -19.23 19.20
C VAL A 492 16.93 -17.90 18.85
N ASP A 493 17.99 -17.91 18.04
CA ASP A 493 18.75 -16.71 17.67
C ASP A 493 17.96 -15.76 16.78
N GLU A 494 17.16 -16.28 15.85
CA GLU A 494 16.30 -15.47 14.99
C GLU A 494 15.16 -14.83 15.78
N VAL A 495 14.49 -15.59 16.64
CA VAL A 495 13.37 -15.11 17.45
C VAL A 495 13.83 -14.12 18.52
N ALA A 496 15.04 -14.27 19.08
CA ALA A 496 15.60 -13.29 20.02
C ALA A 496 15.76 -11.89 19.41
N ARG A 497 15.83 -11.78 18.08
CA ARG A 497 15.96 -10.51 17.35
C ARG A 497 14.61 -9.96 16.86
N ALA A 498 13.51 -10.64 17.13
CA ALA A 498 12.18 -10.35 16.56
C ALA A 498 11.26 -9.67 17.56
N ASP A 499 10.47 -8.70 17.11
CA ASP A 499 9.36 -8.16 17.92
C ASP A 499 8.16 -9.11 17.93
N ILE A 500 7.91 -9.75 16.78
CA ILE A 500 6.80 -10.68 16.57
C ILE A 500 7.32 -12.02 16.02
N ALA A 501 6.92 -13.12 16.64
CA ALA A 501 7.12 -14.48 16.13
C ALA A 501 5.78 -15.02 15.59
N LEU A 502 5.77 -15.46 14.34
CA LEU A 502 4.62 -16.03 13.65
C LEU A 502 4.87 -17.50 13.40
N ASN A 503 4.14 -18.37 14.12
CA ASN A 503 4.25 -19.82 13.95
C ASN A 503 3.03 -20.38 13.20
N TRP A 504 3.22 -20.60 11.91
CA TRP A 504 2.21 -21.15 10.99
C TRP A 504 2.61 -22.52 10.40
N ALA A 505 3.78 -23.04 10.77
CA ALA A 505 4.38 -24.19 10.12
C ALA A 505 3.79 -25.53 10.59
N ASP A 506 3.75 -25.71 11.91
CA ASP A 506 3.29 -26.93 12.55
C ASP A 506 2.88 -26.59 14.00
N ALA A 507 1.64 -26.92 14.35
CA ALA A 507 1.07 -26.63 15.66
C ALA A 507 1.67 -27.51 16.78
N ASP A 508 2.12 -28.72 16.43
CA ASP A 508 2.49 -29.78 17.37
C ASP A 508 4.01 -30.01 17.43
N HIS A 509 4.80 -29.21 16.71
CA HIS A 509 6.25 -29.36 16.66
C HIS A 509 6.94 -28.83 17.93
N ARG A 510 6.99 -29.67 18.96
CA ARG A 510 7.53 -29.33 20.30
C ARG A 510 8.89 -28.62 20.27
N ASN A 511 9.83 -29.11 19.45
CA ASN A 511 11.18 -28.54 19.39
C ASN A 511 11.17 -27.07 18.89
N ALA A 512 10.28 -26.75 17.95
CA ALA A 512 10.16 -25.39 17.41
C ALA A 512 9.44 -24.48 18.41
N ALA A 513 8.39 -24.98 19.08
CA ALA A 513 7.68 -24.26 20.13
C ALA A 513 8.62 -23.88 21.29
N GLU A 514 9.43 -24.82 21.78
CA GLU A 514 10.44 -24.56 22.81
C GLU A 514 11.52 -23.59 22.33
N ALA A 515 12.00 -23.73 21.08
CA ALA A 515 12.99 -22.81 20.52
C ALA A 515 12.47 -21.36 20.43
N ILE A 516 11.22 -21.17 19.98
CA ILE A 516 10.55 -19.87 19.95
C ILE A 516 10.46 -19.30 21.37
N LYS A 517 9.95 -20.07 22.33
CA LYS A 517 9.82 -19.66 23.73
C LYS A 517 11.17 -19.24 24.31
N THR A 518 12.22 -20.05 24.11
CA THR A 518 13.59 -19.74 24.56
C THR A 518 14.13 -18.47 23.90
N GLY A 519 13.94 -18.30 22.58
CA GLY A 519 14.36 -17.09 21.86
C GLY A 519 13.66 -15.83 22.39
N MET A 520 12.35 -15.89 22.61
CA MET A 520 11.58 -14.75 23.14
C MET A 520 12.02 -14.37 24.56
N LYS A 521 12.32 -15.36 25.43
CA LYS A 521 12.83 -15.11 26.79
C LYS A 521 14.19 -14.39 26.81
N LYS A 522 14.99 -14.44 25.72
CA LYS A 522 16.25 -13.70 25.63
C LYS A 522 16.04 -12.19 25.43
N ARG A 523 14.82 -11.74 25.12
CA ARG A 523 14.51 -10.33 24.90
C ARG A 523 14.21 -9.62 26.22
N THR A 524 14.69 -8.37 26.31
CA THR A 524 14.40 -7.46 27.43
C THR A 524 13.19 -6.57 27.16
N ALA A 525 12.66 -6.58 25.94
CA ALA A 525 11.45 -5.87 25.52
C ALA A 525 10.27 -6.84 25.33
N PRO A 526 9.01 -6.37 25.46
CA PRO A 526 7.83 -7.18 25.17
C PRO A 526 7.92 -7.85 23.81
N SER A 527 7.48 -9.11 23.75
CA SER A 527 7.54 -9.92 22.53
C SER A 527 6.19 -10.61 22.30
N PHE A 528 5.78 -10.71 21.05
CA PHE A 528 4.46 -11.24 20.67
C PHE A 528 4.61 -12.54 19.89
N LEU A 529 3.86 -13.57 20.29
CA LEU A 529 3.77 -14.83 19.58
C LEU A 529 2.36 -14.97 19.03
N ILE A 530 2.24 -15.10 17.71
CA ILE A 530 0.97 -15.49 17.08
C ILE A 530 1.17 -16.91 16.54
N HIS A 531 0.47 -17.85 17.17
CA HIS A 531 0.56 -19.28 16.90
C HIS A 531 -0.73 -19.78 16.27
N THR A 532 -0.62 -20.66 15.29
CA THR A 532 -1.79 -21.36 14.73
C THR A 532 -1.94 -22.70 15.39
N SER A 533 -3.07 -22.95 16.04
CA SER A 533 -3.37 -24.26 16.62
C SER A 533 -3.89 -25.24 15.56
N GLY A 534 -3.82 -26.52 15.88
CA GLY A 534 -4.44 -27.57 15.07
C GLY A 534 -5.96 -27.58 15.23
N ALA A 535 -6.68 -27.76 14.12
CA ALA A 535 -8.13 -27.92 14.14
C ALA A 535 -8.59 -29.13 14.99
N GLY A 536 -7.67 -30.03 15.36
CA GLY A 536 -8.00 -31.30 15.98
C GLY A 536 -8.37 -31.25 17.45
N ILE A 537 -8.07 -30.16 18.15
CA ILE A 537 -8.34 -30.05 19.59
C ILE A 537 -9.84 -30.25 19.93
N LEU A 538 -10.74 -29.80 19.06
CA LEU A 538 -12.19 -29.94 19.25
C LEU A 538 -12.73 -31.31 18.83
N THR A 539 -11.91 -32.14 18.19
CA THR A 539 -12.29 -33.47 17.68
C THR A 539 -12.02 -34.60 18.68
N VAL A 540 -11.21 -34.32 19.72
CA VAL A 540 -10.71 -35.31 20.69
C VAL A 540 -11.84 -36.10 21.36
N SER A 541 -12.94 -35.43 21.71
CA SER A 541 -14.09 -36.08 22.35
C SER A 541 -14.74 -37.13 21.45
N ASP A 542 -14.87 -36.85 20.15
CA ASP A 542 -15.50 -37.78 19.21
C ASP A 542 -14.59 -38.98 18.95
N ILE A 543 -13.27 -38.74 18.87
CA ILE A 543 -12.25 -39.79 18.71
C ILE A 543 -12.26 -40.73 19.92
N HIS A 544 -12.26 -40.20 21.14
CA HIS A 544 -12.30 -41.02 22.36
C HIS A 544 -13.60 -41.82 22.50
N ASN A 545 -14.73 -41.23 22.12
CA ASN A 545 -16.03 -41.88 22.26
C ASN A 545 -16.40 -42.78 21.06
N GLY A 546 -15.59 -42.80 20.00
CA GLY A 546 -15.91 -43.50 18.75
C GLY A 546 -17.15 -42.94 18.04
N ALA A 547 -17.51 -41.67 18.30
CA ALA A 547 -18.76 -41.05 17.87
C ALA A 547 -18.63 -40.42 16.47
N PHE A 548 -18.36 -41.24 15.46
CA PHE A 548 -18.09 -40.76 14.11
C PHE A 548 -19.35 -40.65 13.24
N GLY A 549 -19.42 -39.60 12.44
CA GLY A 549 -20.52 -39.38 11.48
C GLY A 549 -21.83 -38.91 12.11
N THR A 550 -21.86 -38.67 13.42
CA THR A 550 -23.05 -38.25 14.18
C THR A 550 -22.95 -36.80 14.64
N GLU A 551 -24.08 -36.12 14.77
CA GLU A 551 -24.12 -34.72 15.24
C GLU A 551 -23.80 -34.62 16.73
N SER A 552 -22.85 -33.76 17.09
CA SER A 552 -22.60 -33.38 18.49
C SER A 552 -23.31 -32.06 18.83
N PRO A 553 -24.03 -31.98 19.97
CA PRO A 553 -24.61 -30.71 20.42
C PRO A 553 -23.56 -29.75 20.99
N ARG A 554 -22.32 -30.20 21.23
CA ARG A 554 -21.28 -29.40 21.88
C ARG A 554 -20.86 -28.23 20.97
N LEU A 555 -20.88 -27.02 21.54
CA LEU A 555 -20.51 -25.78 20.87
C LEU A 555 -19.55 -25.00 21.78
N TYR A 556 -18.30 -24.87 21.34
CA TYR A 556 -17.28 -24.10 22.06
C TYR A 556 -17.37 -22.60 21.70
N ASN A 557 -16.77 -21.73 22.50
CA ASN A 557 -16.57 -20.33 22.13
C ASN A 557 -15.28 -19.80 22.77
N ASP A 558 -14.75 -18.71 22.21
CA ASP A 558 -13.45 -18.14 22.61
C ASP A 558 -13.58 -17.01 23.64
N TRP A 559 -14.76 -16.83 24.24
CA TRP A 559 -15.06 -15.72 25.16
C TRP A 559 -15.45 -16.23 26.55
N ASP A 560 -16.59 -16.89 26.65
CA ASP A 560 -17.11 -17.50 27.88
C ASP A 560 -16.55 -18.93 28.01
N GLY A 561 -15.71 -19.16 29.02
CA GLY A 561 -15.16 -20.50 29.29
C GLY A 561 -13.96 -20.88 28.40
N VAL A 562 -13.14 -19.90 28.00
CA VAL A 562 -11.92 -20.14 27.18
C VAL A 562 -10.97 -21.20 27.78
N SER A 563 -10.98 -21.37 29.11
CA SER A 563 -10.26 -22.43 29.82
C SER A 563 -10.62 -23.85 29.38
N GLU A 564 -11.81 -24.07 28.81
CA GLU A 564 -12.20 -25.37 28.25
C GLU A 564 -11.38 -25.76 27.01
N VAL A 565 -10.76 -24.79 26.33
CA VAL A 565 -9.95 -25.01 25.12
C VAL A 565 -8.46 -24.67 25.33
N THR A 566 -8.11 -24.03 26.45
CA THR A 566 -6.72 -23.67 26.82
C THR A 566 -6.13 -24.51 27.95
N SER A 567 -6.87 -25.46 28.53
CA SER A 567 -6.40 -26.33 29.63
C SER A 567 -5.40 -27.41 29.16
N LEU A 568 -4.18 -26.98 28.87
CA LEU A 568 -2.94 -27.77 28.83
C LEU A 568 -1.97 -27.15 29.87
N PRO A 569 -0.98 -27.89 30.43
CA PRO A 569 -0.23 -27.47 31.63
C PRO A 569 0.52 -26.13 31.48
N ASP A 570 0.35 -25.28 32.50
CA ASP A 570 0.85 -23.89 32.67
C ASP A 570 2.37 -23.77 32.92
N ASP A 571 3.25 -24.43 32.16
CA ASP A 571 4.69 -24.36 32.44
C ASP A 571 5.40 -23.12 31.81
N ALA A 572 4.71 -21.97 31.68
CA ALA A 572 5.26 -20.76 31.06
C ALA A 572 5.04 -19.50 31.89
N GLU A 573 5.62 -19.45 33.09
CA GLU A 573 5.76 -18.23 33.90
C GLU A 573 6.77 -17.24 33.27
N SER A 574 6.35 -16.47 32.27
CA SER A 574 7.02 -15.21 31.94
C SER A 574 6.01 -14.18 31.47
N SER A 575 5.83 -13.12 32.27
CA SER A 575 4.91 -12.00 32.02
C SER A 575 5.26 -11.14 30.80
N LEU A 576 6.35 -11.44 30.08
CA LEU A 576 6.86 -10.66 28.95
C LEU A 576 6.48 -11.23 27.57
N ILE A 577 5.94 -12.46 27.51
CA ILE A 577 5.57 -13.13 26.26
C ILE A 577 4.05 -13.05 26.08
N HIS A 578 3.63 -12.23 25.12
CA HIS A 578 2.24 -12.04 24.77
C HIS A 578 1.85 -13.04 23.69
N THR A 579 1.13 -14.11 24.06
CA THR A 579 0.76 -15.17 23.11
C THR A 579 -0.68 -15.03 22.65
N ALA A 580 -0.90 -15.07 21.33
CA ALA A 580 -2.20 -15.27 20.70
C ALA A 580 -2.21 -16.60 19.95
N ILE A 581 -3.20 -17.44 20.20
CA ILE A 581 -3.47 -18.69 19.51
C ILE A 581 -4.65 -18.48 18.58
N VAL A 582 -4.44 -18.65 17.28
CA VAL A 582 -5.50 -18.64 16.28
C VAL A 582 -5.88 -20.08 15.97
N TYR A 583 -7.15 -20.41 16.20
CA TYR A 583 -7.72 -21.70 15.83
C TYR A 583 -8.43 -21.57 14.47
N PRO A 584 -7.90 -22.23 13.43
CA PRO A 584 -8.60 -22.36 12.18
C PRO A 584 -9.51 -23.61 12.17
N PRO A 585 -10.73 -23.50 11.65
CA PRO A 585 -11.65 -24.62 11.47
C PRO A 585 -11.33 -25.36 10.15
N CYS A 586 -12.34 -25.86 9.44
CA CYS A 586 -12.14 -26.29 8.05
C CYS A 586 -11.84 -25.09 7.15
N ILE A 587 -10.59 -25.00 6.67
CA ILE A 587 -10.14 -23.91 5.80
C ILE A 587 -10.34 -24.30 4.33
N TYR A 588 -10.96 -23.41 3.56
CA TYR A 588 -11.20 -23.59 2.12
C TYR A 588 -10.79 -22.34 1.33
N GLY A 589 -10.94 -22.39 0.01
CA GLY A 589 -10.49 -21.33 -0.91
C GLY A 589 -9.15 -21.63 -1.57
N GLU A 590 -8.71 -20.71 -2.43
CA GLU A 590 -7.37 -20.75 -3.03
C GLU A 590 -6.43 -19.78 -2.33
N GLY A 591 -5.29 -20.29 -1.88
CA GLY A 591 -4.25 -19.48 -1.26
C GLY A 591 -3.45 -18.68 -2.30
N ARG A 592 -2.94 -17.52 -1.91
CA ARG A 592 -2.14 -16.61 -2.75
C ARG A 592 -0.63 -16.69 -2.52
N GLY A 593 -0.20 -17.45 -1.50
CA GLY A 593 1.21 -17.60 -1.14
C GLY A 593 2.04 -18.38 -2.18
N LEU A 594 3.37 -18.21 -2.12
CA LEU A 594 4.33 -18.83 -3.05
C LEU A 594 4.46 -20.35 -2.93
N GLY A 595 4.09 -20.91 -1.78
CA GLY A 595 4.18 -22.33 -1.51
C GLY A 595 2.87 -23.05 -1.79
N LYS A 596 2.33 -23.71 -0.76
CA LYS A 596 1.07 -24.46 -0.88
C LYS A 596 -0.09 -23.47 -1.07
N ARG A 597 -0.91 -23.69 -2.11
CA ARG A 597 -2.14 -22.90 -2.40
C ARG A 597 -3.43 -23.70 -2.25
N ARG A 598 -3.30 -24.98 -1.90
CA ARG A 598 -4.39 -25.96 -1.79
C ARG A 598 -4.62 -26.31 -0.31
N SER A 599 -5.88 -26.34 0.11
CA SER A 599 -6.28 -26.86 1.44
C SER A 599 -6.27 -28.40 1.48
N ILE A 600 -6.70 -28.99 2.60
CA ILE A 600 -6.58 -30.45 2.83
C ILE A 600 -7.96 -31.14 2.82
N GLN A 601 -8.83 -30.81 3.77
CA GLN A 601 -10.00 -31.67 4.07
C GLN A 601 -10.96 -31.84 2.87
N VAL A 602 -11.39 -30.75 2.23
CA VAL A 602 -12.31 -30.81 1.09
C VAL A 602 -11.62 -31.37 -0.16
N PRO A 603 -10.41 -30.90 -0.56
CA PRO A 603 -9.72 -31.48 -1.70
C PRO A 603 -9.38 -32.98 -1.57
N GLU A 604 -9.09 -33.47 -0.36
CA GLU A 604 -8.88 -34.91 -0.15
C GLU A 604 -10.17 -35.73 -0.29
N MET A 605 -11.32 -35.21 0.17
CA MET A 605 -12.61 -35.87 -0.05
C MET A 605 -12.96 -35.93 -1.55
N ILE A 606 -12.69 -34.85 -2.27
CA ILE A 606 -12.85 -34.79 -3.73
C ILE A 606 -11.95 -35.83 -4.39
N ARG A 607 -10.63 -35.83 -4.09
CA ARG A 607 -9.68 -36.81 -4.64
C ARG A 607 -10.18 -38.24 -4.45
N CYS A 608 -10.57 -38.59 -3.21
CA CYS A 608 -11.07 -39.93 -2.88
C CYS A 608 -12.36 -40.26 -3.64
N THR A 609 -13.27 -39.31 -3.80
CA THR A 609 -14.52 -39.49 -4.56
C THR A 609 -14.24 -39.73 -6.04
N LEU A 610 -13.36 -38.94 -6.65
CA LEU A 610 -13.02 -39.04 -8.07
C LEU A 610 -12.27 -40.35 -8.38
N GLU A 611 -11.28 -40.72 -7.56
CA GLU A 611 -10.52 -41.97 -7.74
C GLU A 611 -11.37 -43.22 -7.51
N ARG A 612 -12.27 -43.20 -6.52
CA ARG A 612 -13.20 -44.31 -6.24
C ARG A 612 -14.33 -44.40 -7.27
N GLY A 613 -14.58 -43.33 -8.02
CA GLY A 613 -15.68 -43.24 -8.97
C GLY A 613 -17.07 -43.18 -8.32
N LYS A 614 -17.15 -42.94 -7.01
CA LYS A 614 -18.39 -42.88 -6.22
C LYS A 614 -18.19 -42.07 -4.94
N GLY A 615 -19.13 -41.17 -4.66
CA GLY A 615 -19.12 -40.37 -3.43
C GLY A 615 -19.32 -41.20 -2.17
N PHE A 616 -18.95 -40.63 -1.02
CA PHE A 616 -19.05 -41.31 0.27
C PHE A 616 -19.21 -40.31 1.41
N GLN A 617 -19.81 -40.76 2.51
CA GLN A 617 -19.86 -40.06 3.79
C GLN A 617 -19.43 -40.99 4.92
N VAL A 618 -18.99 -40.43 6.05
CA VAL A 618 -18.66 -41.21 7.25
C VAL A 618 -19.90 -41.39 8.10
N GLY A 619 -20.28 -42.64 8.39
CA GLY A 619 -21.47 -42.95 9.17
C GLY A 619 -22.72 -42.24 8.64
N GLN A 620 -23.43 -41.52 9.51
CA GLN A 620 -24.65 -40.80 9.12
C GLN A 620 -24.39 -39.50 8.35
N GLY A 621 -23.14 -39.03 8.24
CA GLY A 621 -22.78 -37.76 7.60
C GLY A 621 -23.29 -36.52 8.34
N ARG A 622 -23.76 -36.68 9.59
CA ARG A 622 -24.43 -35.65 10.41
C ARG A 622 -23.47 -34.89 11.32
N ASN A 623 -22.18 -35.18 11.25
CA ASN A 623 -21.15 -34.45 11.99
C ASN A 623 -20.88 -33.07 11.34
N LYS A 624 -20.68 -32.06 12.20
CA LYS A 624 -20.61 -30.64 11.80
C LYS A 624 -19.27 -30.02 12.05
N TRP A 625 -18.84 -29.19 11.11
CA TRP A 625 -17.66 -28.34 11.26
C TRP A 625 -18.00 -26.89 10.96
N ARG A 626 -17.37 -25.98 11.71
CA ARG A 626 -17.21 -24.60 11.23
C ARG A 626 -16.26 -24.58 10.04
N ASN A 627 -16.33 -23.52 9.25
CA ASN A 627 -15.43 -23.30 8.14
C ASN A 627 -15.07 -21.83 8.01
N VAL A 628 -13.94 -21.55 7.36
CA VAL A 628 -13.47 -20.21 7.06
C VAL A 628 -12.76 -20.18 5.70
N HIS A 629 -13.03 -19.15 4.91
CA HIS A 629 -12.25 -18.91 3.70
C HIS A 629 -10.83 -18.47 4.07
N ILE A 630 -9.81 -18.97 3.37
CA ILE A 630 -8.40 -18.70 3.69
C ILE A 630 -8.08 -17.21 3.79
N GLN A 631 -8.68 -16.39 2.93
CA GLN A 631 -8.44 -14.95 2.94
C GLN A 631 -9.13 -14.23 4.09
N ASP A 632 -10.28 -14.71 4.57
CA ASP A 632 -10.91 -14.17 5.81
C ASP A 632 -10.07 -14.53 7.04
N LEU A 633 -9.53 -15.75 7.07
CA LEU A 633 -8.60 -16.19 8.12
C LEU A 633 -7.33 -15.33 8.16
N SER A 634 -6.76 -14.99 6.98
CA SER A 634 -5.59 -14.11 6.86
C SER A 634 -5.82 -12.72 7.49
N VAL A 635 -7.06 -12.20 7.49
CA VAL A 635 -7.39 -10.92 8.13
C VAL A 635 -7.26 -11.01 9.65
N VAL A 636 -7.57 -12.15 10.27
CA VAL A 636 -7.36 -12.33 11.72
C VAL A 636 -5.88 -12.19 12.07
N TYR A 637 -4.99 -12.79 11.29
CA TYR A 637 -3.55 -12.65 11.50
C TYR A 637 -3.08 -11.21 11.26
N LEU A 638 -3.59 -10.53 10.23
CA LEU A 638 -3.30 -9.11 10.00
C LEU A 638 -3.65 -8.27 11.22
N ARG A 639 -4.88 -8.41 11.74
CA ARG A 639 -5.30 -7.63 12.91
C ARG A 639 -4.45 -7.94 14.14
N LEU A 640 -4.12 -9.20 14.40
CA LEU A 640 -3.25 -9.56 15.53
C LEU A 640 -1.84 -8.97 15.38
N VAL A 641 -1.28 -8.95 14.17
CA VAL A 641 0.02 -8.31 13.91
C VAL A 641 -0.08 -6.80 14.12
N GLU A 642 -1.13 -6.14 13.60
CA GLU A 642 -1.39 -4.72 13.81
C GLU A 642 -1.47 -4.38 15.31
N GLU A 643 -2.22 -5.17 16.10
CA GLU A 643 -2.32 -4.99 17.54
C GLU A 643 -0.98 -5.24 18.26
N ALA A 644 -0.21 -6.26 17.86
CA ALA A 644 1.13 -6.53 18.40
C ALA A 644 2.13 -5.38 18.16
N THR A 645 1.89 -4.52 17.16
CA THR A 645 2.74 -3.34 16.92
C THR A 645 2.44 -2.15 17.84
N LYS A 646 1.30 -2.17 18.52
CA LYS A 646 0.87 -1.11 19.43
C LYS A 646 1.47 -1.30 20.83
N PRO A 647 1.56 -0.23 21.64
CA PRO A 647 1.95 -0.36 23.04
C PRO A 647 1.14 -1.45 23.76
N ASP A 648 1.83 -2.32 24.49
CA ASP A 648 1.25 -3.41 25.28
C ASP A 648 0.35 -4.39 24.48
N GLY A 649 0.52 -4.45 23.16
CA GLY A 649 -0.25 -5.35 22.29
C GLY A 649 -1.64 -4.82 21.93
N GLY A 650 -1.87 -3.52 22.13
CA GLY A 650 -3.07 -2.83 21.66
C GLY A 650 -4.36 -3.31 22.30
N GLY A 651 -5.42 -3.40 21.51
CA GLY A 651 -6.74 -3.86 21.93
C GLY A 651 -6.84 -5.38 22.03
N ALA A 652 -5.92 -6.14 21.43
CA ALA A 652 -5.93 -7.60 21.46
C ALA A 652 -5.76 -8.15 22.88
N THR A 653 -6.38 -9.29 23.16
CA THR A 653 -6.07 -10.09 24.35
C THR A 653 -4.95 -11.07 24.06
N TRP A 654 -4.12 -11.32 25.08
CA TRP A 654 -2.91 -12.14 25.00
C TRP A 654 -2.84 -13.07 26.22
N GLY A 655 -2.01 -14.11 26.14
CA GLY A 655 -1.81 -15.06 27.24
C GLY A 655 -3.01 -16.00 27.42
N SER A 656 -3.50 -16.17 28.64
CA SER A 656 -4.60 -17.08 28.99
C SER A 656 -5.91 -16.75 28.24
N GLU A 657 -6.10 -15.49 27.89
CA GLU A 657 -7.24 -14.98 27.14
C GLU A 657 -6.94 -14.79 25.65
N GLY A 658 -5.74 -15.15 25.20
CA GLY A 658 -5.26 -14.94 23.83
C GLY A 658 -5.74 -15.99 22.83
N TYR A 659 -6.92 -16.60 22.98
CA TYR A 659 -7.39 -17.65 22.08
C TYR A 659 -8.46 -17.12 21.12
N TYR A 660 -8.25 -17.25 19.81
CA TYR A 660 -9.08 -16.65 18.77
C TYR A 660 -9.63 -17.73 17.83
N PHE A 661 -10.95 -17.91 17.82
CA PHE A 661 -11.61 -18.68 16.79
C PHE A 661 -11.79 -17.83 15.52
N ALA A 662 -11.77 -18.48 14.36
CA ALA A 662 -12.09 -17.85 13.06
C ALA A 662 -13.15 -18.68 12.32
N GLU A 663 -14.33 -18.10 12.06
CA GLU A 663 -15.39 -18.78 11.30
C GLU A 663 -16.12 -17.83 10.34
N SER A 664 -16.46 -18.33 9.16
CA SER A 664 -17.37 -17.69 8.20
C SER A 664 -18.68 -18.48 8.00
N GLY A 665 -18.72 -19.76 8.38
CA GLY A 665 -19.90 -20.62 8.19
C GLY A 665 -19.85 -21.94 8.97
N GLU A 666 -20.88 -22.77 8.81
CA GLU A 666 -20.97 -24.16 9.33
C GLU A 666 -21.43 -25.09 8.19
N HIS A 667 -21.00 -26.34 8.20
CA HIS A 667 -21.47 -27.36 7.26
C HIS A 667 -21.58 -28.73 7.93
N TYR A 668 -22.44 -29.58 7.36
CA TYR A 668 -22.40 -31.01 7.57
C TYR A 668 -21.45 -31.66 6.57
N TRP A 669 -20.67 -32.64 6.99
CA TRP A 669 -19.78 -33.36 6.07
C TRP A 669 -20.54 -34.18 5.03
N GLY A 670 -21.73 -34.71 5.36
CA GLY A 670 -22.61 -35.37 4.39
C GLY A 670 -23.06 -34.45 3.26
N ASP A 671 -23.39 -33.19 3.57
CA ASP A 671 -23.80 -32.20 2.55
C ASP A 671 -22.64 -31.86 1.61
N VAL A 672 -21.42 -31.70 2.16
CA VAL A 672 -20.21 -31.48 1.35
C VAL A 672 -19.94 -32.68 0.45
N ALA A 673 -20.03 -33.90 0.98
CA ALA A 673 -19.86 -35.12 0.20
C ALA A 673 -20.88 -35.24 -0.94
N GLN A 674 -22.15 -34.94 -0.66
CA GLN A 674 -23.21 -34.95 -1.66
C GLN A 674 -22.99 -33.89 -2.75
N ALA A 675 -22.60 -32.68 -2.37
CA ALA A 675 -22.29 -31.61 -3.32
C ALA A 675 -21.09 -31.96 -4.22
N VAL A 676 -20.04 -32.57 -3.65
CA VAL A 676 -18.89 -33.09 -4.42
C VAL A 676 -19.32 -34.15 -5.42
N ALA A 677 -20.15 -35.12 -5.01
CA ALA A 677 -20.67 -36.17 -5.90
C ALA A 677 -21.56 -35.59 -7.02
N ASN A 678 -22.39 -34.60 -6.71
CA ASN A 678 -23.22 -33.90 -7.70
C ASN A 678 -22.36 -33.22 -8.78
N GLU A 679 -21.35 -32.44 -8.38
CA GLU A 679 -20.47 -31.74 -9.32
C GLU A 679 -19.58 -32.70 -10.12
N ALA A 680 -19.06 -33.76 -9.49
CA ALA A 680 -18.29 -34.79 -10.20
C ALA A 680 -19.12 -35.55 -11.25
N CYS A 681 -20.40 -35.81 -10.94
CA CYS A 681 -21.35 -36.43 -11.88
C CYS A 681 -21.70 -35.49 -13.03
N LYS A 682 -21.92 -34.20 -12.73
CA LYS A 682 -22.14 -33.15 -13.73
C LYS A 682 -20.98 -32.98 -14.71
N LEU A 683 -19.74 -33.16 -14.24
CA LEU A 683 -18.54 -33.17 -15.09
C LEU A 683 -18.34 -34.51 -15.85
N GLY A 684 -19.20 -35.50 -15.63
CA GLY A 684 -19.12 -36.81 -16.28
C GLY A 684 -17.97 -37.70 -15.77
N ILE A 685 -17.34 -37.35 -14.64
CA ILE A 685 -16.21 -38.09 -14.09
C ILE A 685 -16.70 -39.34 -13.35
N ILE A 686 -17.83 -39.24 -12.64
CA ILE A 686 -18.50 -40.37 -12.00
C ILE A 686 -19.89 -40.59 -12.60
N LYS A 687 -20.38 -41.83 -12.56
CA LYS A 687 -21.63 -42.22 -13.26
C LYS A 687 -22.91 -41.83 -12.52
N SER A 688 -22.83 -41.63 -11.21
CA SER A 688 -23.97 -41.35 -10.34
C SER A 688 -23.54 -40.40 -9.23
N SER A 689 -24.45 -39.53 -8.79
CA SER A 689 -24.25 -38.67 -7.63
C SER A 689 -24.66 -39.33 -6.30
N GLU A 690 -25.07 -40.61 -6.33
CA GLU A 690 -25.32 -41.38 -5.11
C GLU A 690 -24.04 -41.52 -4.27
N ILE A 691 -24.19 -41.36 -2.95
CA ILE A 691 -23.11 -41.52 -1.97
C ILE A 691 -23.37 -42.72 -1.07
N ASP A 692 -22.32 -43.45 -0.72
CA ASP A 692 -22.40 -44.53 0.27
C ASP A 692 -22.04 -44.04 1.67
N SER A 693 -22.60 -44.69 2.70
CA SER A 693 -22.12 -44.55 4.08
C SER A 693 -21.00 -45.54 4.34
N LEU A 694 -19.84 -45.04 4.76
CA LEU A 694 -18.69 -45.85 5.15
C LEU A 694 -18.55 -45.84 6.67
N ASP A 695 -18.22 -47.01 7.23
CA ASP A 695 -17.67 -47.09 8.58
C ASP A 695 -16.21 -46.60 8.60
N ILE A 696 -15.61 -46.62 9.78
CA ILE A 696 -14.28 -46.04 9.98
C ILE A 696 -13.18 -46.87 9.32
N GLU A 697 -13.30 -48.20 9.35
CA GLU A 697 -12.32 -49.09 8.73
C GLU A 697 -12.29 -48.86 7.21
N ASN A 698 -13.45 -48.80 6.57
CA ASN A 698 -13.55 -48.52 5.13
C ASN A 698 -13.18 -47.08 4.78
N THR A 699 -13.45 -46.11 5.67
CA THR A 699 -13.02 -44.72 5.48
C THR A 699 -11.48 -44.62 5.49
N GLU A 700 -10.82 -45.29 6.43
CA GLU A 700 -9.36 -45.25 6.57
C GLU A 700 -8.62 -46.05 5.51
N ALA A 701 -9.25 -47.11 4.99
CA ALA A 701 -8.74 -47.83 3.84
C ALA A 701 -8.56 -46.92 2.60
N ILE A 702 -9.39 -45.87 2.47
CA ILE A 702 -9.32 -44.91 1.35
C ILE A 702 -8.40 -43.73 1.70
N GLN A 703 -8.43 -43.25 2.94
CA GLN A 703 -7.57 -42.18 3.44
C GLN A 703 -7.28 -42.43 4.93
N PRO A 704 -6.04 -42.78 5.33
CA PRO A 704 -5.69 -43.11 6.71
C PRO A 704 -6.10 -42.07 7.78
N PHE A 705 -6.21 -40.79 7.42
CA PHE A 705 -6.68 -39.73 8.33
C PHE A 705 -8.19 -39.41 8.19
N GLY A 706 -8.95 -40.20 7.43
CA GLY A 706 -10.32 -39.89 7.03
C GLY A 706 -11.29 -39.81 8.21
N ARG A 707 -11.09 -40.61 9.28
CA ARG A 707 -11.89 -40.50 10.51
C ARG A 707 -11.80 -39.10 11.12
N TYR A 708 -10.61 -38.50 11.08
CA TYR A 708 -10.35 -37.17 11.62
C TYR A 708 -10.88 -36.09 10.67
N LEU A 709 -10.55 -36.20 9.38
CA LEU A 709 -10.88 -35.17 8.39
C LEU A 709 -12.39 -34.98 8.21
N TRP A 710 -13.17 -36.06 8.28
CA TRP A 710 -14.59 -36.06 7.87
C TRP A 710 -15.53 -36.78 8.83
N GLY A 711 -15.02 -37.47 9.85
CA GLY A 711 -15.84 -38.27 10.76
C GLY A 711 -16.20 -37.57 12.07
N THR A 712 -15.52 -36.49 12.44
CA THR A 712 -15.65 -35.82 13.75
C THR A 712 -16.44 -34.52 13.65
N ASN A 713 -16.77 -33.91 14.79
CA ASN A 713 -17.34 -32.58 14.91
C ASN A 713 -16.25 -31.57 15.33
N SER A 714 -16.33 -30.35 14.79
CA SER A 714 -15.56 -29.21 15.27
C SER A 714 -16.41 -27.94 15.18
N ARG A 715 -17.09 -27.64 16.29
CA ARG A 715 -18.09 -26.56 16.36
C ARG A 715 -17.69 -25.54 17.40
N HIS A 716 -17.56 -24.29 16.99
CA HIS A 716 -17.33 -23.18 17.89
C HIS A 716 -18.11 -21.93 17.46
N ARG A 717 -17.94 -20.84 18.19
CA ARG A 717 -18.27 -19.48 17.75
C ARG A 717 -17.06 -18.56 17.89
N ALA A 718 -16.78 -17.80 16.83
CA ALA A 718 -15.77 -16.75 16.84
C ALA A 718 -16.37 -15.45 17.39
N ILE A 719 -16.17 -15.19 18.69
CA ILE A 719 -16.66 -14.00 19.39
C ILE A 719 -15.51 -13.01 19.59
N ARG A 720 -14.34 -13.50 20.03
CA ARG A 720 -13.21 -12.65 20.42
C ARG A 720 -12.62 -11.89 19.25
N ALA A 721 -12.34 -12.56 18.12
CA ALA A 721 -11.82 -11.88 16.93
C ALA A 721 -12.76 -10.75 16.46
N LYS A 722 -14.09 -10.96 16.51
CA LYS A 722 -15.08 -9.95 16.12
C LYS A 722 -15.13 -8.77 17.09
N LYS A 723 -15.16 -9.04 18.41
CA LYS A 723 -15.28 -8.00 19.44
C LYS A 723 -14.00 -7.20 19.64
N VAL A 724 -12.86 -7.87 19.63
CA VAL A 724 -11.58 -7.32 20.07
C VAL A 724 -10.75 -6.79 18.91
N LEU A 725 -10.80 -7.47 17.76
CA LEU A 725 -10.02 -7.10 16.57
C LEU A 725 -10.84 -6.36 15.52
N GLY A 726 -12.16 -6.18 15.75
CA GLY A 726 -13.07 -5.66 14.72
C GLY A 726 -13.07 -6.52 13.45
N TRP A 727 -12.87 -7.84 13.60
CA TRP A 727 -12.81 -8.74 12.46
C TRP A 727 -14.19 -8.92 11.82
N GLU A 728 -14.31 -8.47 10.58
CA GLU A 728 -15.49 -8.62 9.73
C GLU A 728 -15.16 -9.49 8.52
N LEU A 729 -16.15 -10.25 8.05
CA LEU A 729 -16.01 -11.10 6.87
C LEU A 729 -16.01 -10.23 5.61
N ALA A 730 -15.03 -10.43 4.72
CA ALA A 730 -14.87 -9.63 3.52
C ALA A 730 -15.79 -10.06 2.36
N GLY A 731 -16.72 -10.99 2.60
CA GLY A 731 -17.69 -11.45 1.62
C GLY A 731 -17.12 -12.41 0.57
N PHE A 732 -16.06 -13.17 0.89
CA PHE A 732 -15.55 -14.23 0.03
C PHE A 732 -16.60 -15.34 -0.20
N PRO A 733 -16.47 -16.12 -1.30
CA PRO A 733 -17.40 -17.20 -1.61
C PRO A 733 -17.60 -18.14 -0.43
N THR A 734 -18.81 -18.65 -0.24
CA THR A 734 -19.08 -19.64 0.79
C THR A 734 -18.44 -20.97 0.42
N LEU A 735 -18.31 -21.89 1.40
CA LEU A 735 -17.82 -23.23 1.10
C LEU A 735 -18.64 -23.92 0.01
N ALA A 736 -19.97 -23.72 0.01
CA ALA A 736 -20.86 -24.31 -0.99
C ALA A 736 -20.56 -23.77 -2.40
N ASP A 737 -20.32 -22.47 -2.54
CA ASP A 737 -19.96 -21.82 -3.82
C ASP A 737 -18.62 -22.35 -4.34
N GLU A 738 -17.71 -22.70 -3.44
CA GLU A 738 -16.34 -23.10 -3.75
C GLU A 738 -16.20 -24.57 -4.18
N ILE A 739 -17.20 -25.43 -3.88
CA ILE A 739 -17.12 -26.87 -4.17
C ILE A 739 -16.96 -27.13 -5.67
N SER A 740 -17.71 -26.46 -6.53
CA SER A 740 -17.64 -26.67 -7.99
C SER A 740 -16.22 -26.39 -8.51
N ARG A 741 -15.65 -25.23 -8.14
CA ARG A 741 -14.27 -24.85 -8.48
C ARG A 741 -13.25 -25.85 -7.94
N ALA A 742 -13.41 -26.30 -6.70
CA ALA A 742 -12.49 -27.26 -6.07
C ALA A 742 -12.53 -28.63 -6.76
N VAL A 743 -13.72 -29.10 -7.18
CA VAL A 743 -13.88 -30.35 -7.93
C VAL A 743 -13.17 -30.27 -9.29
N GLU A 744 -13.38 -29.18 -10.03
CA GLU A 744 -12.67 -28.97 -11.29
C GLU A 744 -11.15 -28.91 -11.12
N ALA A 745 -10.67 -28.22 -10.08
CA ALA A 745 -9.25 -28.10 -9.79
C ALA A 745 -8.60 -29.47 -9.49
N GLU A 746 -9.26 -30.30 -8.68
CA GLU A 746 -8.77 -31.66 -8.39
C GLU A 746 -8.88 -32.58 -9.60
N ALA A 747 -9.95 -32.49 -10.38
CA ALA A 747 -10.10 -33.26 -11.62
C ALA A 747 -8.97 -32.95 -12.61
N LYS A 748 -8.62 -31.66 -12.78
CA LYS A 748 -7.47 -31.22 -13.59
C LYS A 748 -6.16 -31.76 -13.01
N ARG A 749 -5.97 -31.70 -11.69
CA ARG A 749 -4.77 -32.23 -11.01
C ARG A 749 -4.60 -33.74 -11.23
N LEU A 750 -5.70 -34.49 -11.21
CA LEU A 750 -5.74 -35.94 -11.46
C LEU A 750 -5.74 -36.29 -12.96
N ARG A 751 -5.76 -35.30 -13.85
CA ARG A 751 -5.84 -35.48 -15.32
C ARG A 751 -7.09 -36.24 -15.79
N LEU A 752 -8.21 -36.02 -15.11
CA LEU A 752 -9.51 -36.64 -15.43
C LEU A 752 -10.37 -35.78 -16.37
N VAL A 753 -9.97 -34.53 -16.62
CA VAL A 753 -10.59 -33.60 -17.58
C VAL A 753 -9.50 -32.97 -18.46
N GLU A 754 -9.77 -32.78 -19.76
CA GLU A 754 -8.82 -32.10 -20.65
C GLU A 754 -8.65 -30.62 -20.29
N PRO A 755 -7.45 -30.03 -20.45
CA PRO A 755 -7.27 -28.60 -20.28
C PRO A 755 -8.11 -27.86 -21.33
N MET A 756 -9.02 -26.99 -20.88
CA MET A 756 -9.80 -26.10 -21.75
C MET A 756 -8.84 -25.34 -22.69
N ARG A 757 -8.86 -25.67 -23.98
CA ARG A 757 -8.36 -24.77 -25.02
C ARG A 757 -9.29 -23.56 -25.03
N PHE A 758 -8.80 -22.40 -24.58
CA PHE A 758 -9.47 -21.14 -24.85
C PHE A 758 -9.55 -20.98 -26.37
N GLN A 759 -10.73 -21.24 -26.94
CA GLN A 759 -11.07 -20.75 -28.27
C GLN A 759 -11.24 -19.24 -28.12
N LEU A 760 -10.20 -18.49 -28.49
CA LEU A 760 -10.35 -17.10 -28.87
C LEU A 760 -11.32 -17.06 -30.05
N GLN A 761 -12.58 -16.71 -29.77
CA GLN A 761 -13.49 -16.29 -30.84
C GLN A 761 -13.03 -14.91 -31.30
N THR A 762 -12.78 -14.87 -32.61
CA THR A 762 -12.29 -13.79 -33.48
C THR A 762 -13.01 -12.45 -33.34
#